data_AF-A0A7H0JXF6-F1
#
_entry.id   AF-A0A7H0JXF6-F1
#
_cell.length_a   1.000
_cell.length_b   1.000
_cell.length_c   1.000
_cell.angle_alpha   90.00
_cell.angle_beta   90.00
_cell.angle_gamma   90.00
#
_symmetry.space_group_name_H-M   'P 1'
#
loop_
_entity.id
_entity.type
_entity.pdbx_description
1 polymer ?
#
loop_
_entity_poly.entity_id
_entity_poly.type
_entity_poly.pdbx_seq_one_letter_code
_entity_poly.pdbx_strand_id
1 'polypeptide(L)'
;MSSEKDDLNYRTASSASKEQSRSISRHHDPYVGGFLMSENDLGTIGRFTKQELPNGLYWWSDNIVAEELVEGLDRSFLLIRGHWALTSPGCEDGPAARCLLEAAQSSMDEFHEQLEYLSGRYIIVLHLAGRTYVYNDTLGARTVFYCEKDRLVASHLHLIEEVGAYEKYDFSGDIREVQWAADFTPLKGVFNLLPNFFLQIPEFKVGRFYPREENRFWGAEREEKYREIERIWRSSQKTYFEAFPNIAFSISGGIDSRLVLAMAKPFWHKMNGYTYGLPSRGNSRTGGTFYRRTMLADDRIVRSILESVRFKEHTFFDVAKRAEVGSELAGLLGKNTYGEHGQHLVAAYREKFSNGRWLNIRGNAIELARIVHLGAGFDRRLSKVQSEFPDDVEERMKVLGYSSNLHGYGKRRMMYWELRHGKWLGEINNELDAAFDTWIPASNRRILDLMSSFAEEELTEGLVIRDLIDRNAPELNWPPVNSSQTLYRDWRDLRFPASRMLDTITTFDGNGNQQEIQPLGECRLSQSQVGPGAGMQIKFAPVKETGTLLFRVLVPYGSASGKGYFNWGVKINGEQRFTIDGAEKGVPVSFSIDNISPEDEVLVELSFLKKVQGAESWSRATRLRIEDCKLYPRPIGDASPALRTDWPSTEIQP
;
A
#
# COMPACT_ATOMS: atom_id res chain seq x y z
N MET A 1 25.27 3.03 51.35
CA MET A 1 24.54 1.77 51.07
C MET A 1 24.37 1.70 49.56
N SER A 2 25.37 1.12 48.89
CA SER A 2 25.42 0.91 47.45
C SER A 2 24.65 -0.36 47.12
N SER A 3 23.61 -0.26 46.30
CA SER A 3 22.89 -1.42 45.78
C SER A 3 23.65 -2.00 44.58
N GLU A 4 24.12 -3.22 44.74
CA GLU A 4 24.45 -4.16 43.68
C GLU A 4 23.24 -4.32 42.74
N LYS A 5 23.39 -3.96 41.46
CA LYS A 5 22.54 -4.39 40.35
C LYS A 5 23.37 -4.33 39.08
N ASP A 6 24.06 -5.42 38.78
CA ASP A 6 24.64 -5.70 37.46
C ASP A 6 24.94 -7.20 37.38
N ASP A 7 23.91 -8.03 37.17
CA ASP A 7 24.06 -9.48 36.99
C ASP A 7 23.18 -10.00 35.83
N LEU A 8 23.36 -9.43 34.64
CA LEU A 8 22.89 -10.00 33.38
C LEU A 8 24.12 -10.39 32.56
N ASN A 9 24.29 -11.69 32.30
CA ASN A 9 25.37 -12.18 31.44
C ASN A 9 25.11 -11.73 30.00
N TYR A 10 25.83 -10.71 29.56
CA TYR A 10 25.77 -10.21 28.20
C TYR A 10 26.70 -11.02 27.30
N ARG A 11 26.13 -11.76 26.35
CA ARG A 11 26.88 -12.36 25.24
C ARG A 11 26.48 -11.65 23.95
N THR A 12 27.27 -10.66 23.52
CA THR A 12 27.33 -10.36 22.10
C THR A 12 28.01 -11.53 21.41
N ALA A 13 27.26 -12.28 20.61
CA ALA A 13 27.83 -13.29 19.73
C ALA A 13 28.62 -12.60 18.60
N SER A 14 29.83 -12.13 18.94
CA SER A 14 30.86 -11.72 17.99
C SER A 14 32.08 -12.61 18.17
N SER A 15 31.92 -13.91 17.93
CA SER A 15 33.04 -14.80 17.62
C SER A 15 32.51 -16.11 17.07
N ALA A 16 32.41 -16.18 15.74
CA ALA A 16 32.36 -17.45 15.04
C ALA A 16 33.58 -18.28 15.43
N SER A 17 33.35 -19.54 15.80
CA SER A 17 34.36 -20.58 15.84
C SER A 17 35.14 -20.60 14.52
N LYS A 18 36.46 -20.70 14.60
CA LYS A 18 37.39 -20.80 13.46
C LYS A 18 37.25 -22.13 12.71
N GLU A 19 36.11 -22.38 12.09
CA GLU A 19 36.03 -23.21 10.89
C GLU A 19 35.72 -22.28 9.73
N GLN A 20 36.62 -22.22 8.75
CA GLN A 20 36.53 -21.36 7.57
C GLN A 20 35.35 -21.79 6.68
N SER A 21 34.13 -21.41 7.07
CA SER A 21 33.02 -21.30 6.13
C SER A 21 33.26 -20.06 5.26
N ARG A 22 33.09 -20.20 3.95
CA ARG A 22 33.15 -19.09 2.98
C ARG A 22 32.22 -17.96 3.47
N SER A 23 32.69 -16.70 3.43
CA SER A 23 31.85 -15.55 3.82
C SER A 23 30.58 -15.50 2.96
N ILE A 24 29.43 -15.42 3.60
CA ILE A 24 28.12 -15.43 2.93
C ILE A 24 27.93 -14.11 2.17
N SER A 25 27.42 -14.18 0.94
CA SER A 25 27.18 -13.03 0.08
C SER A 25 25.74 -12.96 -0.39
N ARG A 26 25.04 -11.86 -0.07
CA ARG A 26 23.65 -11.65 -0.48
C ARG A 26 23.39 -11.84 -1.98
N HIS A 27 24.41 -11.63 -2.81
CA HIS A 27 24.33 -11.77 -4.26
C HIS A 27 24.37 -13.22 -4.77
N HIS A 28 24.87 -14.16 -3.99
CA HIS A 28 25.09 -15.55 -4.45
C HIS A 28 24.37 -16.57 -3.57
N ASP A 29 23.92 -16.15 -2.40
CA ASP A 29 23.49 -17.03 -1.35
C ASP A 29 21.98 -16.84 -1.06
N PRO A 30 21.15 -17.89 -1.13
CA PRO A 30 19.76 -17.83 -0.65
C PRO A 30 19.67 -17.69 0.87
N TYR A 31 18.47 -17.38 1.36
CA TYR A 31 18.09 -17.34 2.77
C TYR A 31 18.87 -16.33 3.62
N VAL A 32 19.26 -15.21 3.02
CA VAL A 32 20.00 -14.14 3.71
C VAL A 32 19.20 -13.57 4.88
N GLY A 33 19.85 -13.46 6.03
CA GLY A 33 19.23 -13.08 7.29
C GLY A 33 18.27 -14.14 7.83
N GLY A 34 18.31 -15.35 7.25
CA GLY A 34 17.42 -16.44 7.60
C GLY A 34 17.84 -17.18 8.86
N PHE A 35 16.95 -18.05 9.32
CA PHE A 35 17.18 -18.93 10.45
C PHE A 35 16.36 -20.22 10.33
N LEU A 36 16.76 -21.24 11.08
CA LEU A 36 15.97 -22.41 11.41
C LEU A 36 16.13 -22.72 12.90
N MET A 37 15.05 -23.09 13.56
CA MET A 37 15.02 -23.52 14.96
C MET A 37 14.30 -24.86 15.04
N SER A 38 14.82 -25.80 15.84
CA SER A 38 14.26 -27.15 15.98
C SER A 38 14.53 -27.71 17.37
N GLU A 39 13.66 -28.59 17.84
CA GLU A 39 13.92 -29.43 19.02
C GLU A 39 14.93 -30.55 18.73
N ASN A 40 15.02 -30.97 17.47
CA ASN A 40 15.91 -32.03 17.03
C ASN A 40 17.18 -31.44 16.42
N ASP A 41 18.31 -32.06 16.70
CA ASP A 41 19.57 -31.77 16.01
C ASP A 41 19.51 -32.29 14.57
N LEU A 42 19.38 -31.36 13.61
CA LEU A 42 19.34 -31.66 12.19
C LEU A 42 20.74 -31.70 11.55
N GLY A 43 21.81 -31.64 12.35
CA GLY A 43 23.18 -31.63 11.87
C GLY A 43 23.54 -30.33 11.15
N THR A 44 24.19 -30.45 9.99
CA THR A 44 24.62 -29.30 9.19
C THR A 44 23.55 -28.90 8.19
N ILE A 45 23.06 -27.65 8.28
CA ILE A 45 22.06 -27.10 7.36
C ILE A 45 22.72 -26.03 6.49
N GLY A 46 23.01 -26.39 5.25
CA GLY A 46 23.63 -25.49 4.28
C GLY A 46 24.90 -24.84 4.84
N ARG A 47 24.85 -23.50 5.01
CA ARG A 47 25.95 -22.69 5.53
C ARG A 47 25.66 -22.03 6.88
N PHE A 48 24.56 -22.42 7.52
CA PHE A 48 24.18 -21.83 8.78
C PHE A 48 25.09 -22.34 9.90
N THR A 49 25.45 -21.42 10.80
CA THR A 49 26.13 -21.78 12.04
C THR A 49 25.08 -22.31 13.00
N LYS A 50 25.37 -23.48 13.56
CA LYS A 50 24.55 -24.11 14.59
C LYS A 50 24.97 -23.62 15.97
N GLN A 51 24.00 -23.26 16.81
CA GLN A 51 24.15 -23.04 18.24
C GLN A 51 23.01 -23.70 18.99
N GLU A 52 23.23 -24.03 20.26
CA GLU A 52 22.18 -24.48 21.17
C GLU A 52 21.74 -23.29 22.03
N LEU A 53 20.44 -23.01 22.07
CA LEU A 53 19.85 -21.96 22.89
C LEU A 53 19.77 -22.41 24.36
N PRO A 54 19.64 -21.48 25.33
CA PRO A 54 19.66 -21.81 26.77
C PRO A 54 18.56 -22.79 27.22
N ASN A 55 17.48 -22.91 26.46
CA ASN A 55 16.40 -23.87 26.70
C ASN A 55 16.60 -25.23 25.99
N GLY A 56 17.74 -25.47 25.36
CA GLY A 56 18.08 -26.71 24.65
C GLY A 56 17.57 -26.80 23.21
N LEU A 57 16.91 -25.76 22.68
CA LEU A 57 16.55 -25.71 21.27
C LEU A 57 17.78 -25.50 20.40
N TYR A 58 17.84 -26.16 19.25
CA TYR A 58 18.88 -25.92 18.26
C TYR A 58 18.49 -24.75 17.36
N TRP A 59 19.46 -23.88 17.10
CA TRP A 59 19.33 -22.68 16.28
C TRP A 59 20.40 -22.67 15.19
N TRP A 60 19.96 -22.57 13.95
CA TRP A 60 20.81 -22.41 12.78
C TRP A 60 20.56 -21.06 12.15
N SER A 61 21.60 -20.27 11.98
CA SER A 61 21.48 -18.97 11.32
C SER A 61 22.75 -18.57 10.58
N ASP A 62 22.64 -17.63 9.65
CA ASP A 62 23.80 -16.96 9.07
C ASP A 62 24.38 -15.87 9.99
N ASN A 63 25.54 -15.33 9.61
CA ASN A 63 26.20 -14.22 10.30
C ASN A 63 26.15 -12.89 9.53
N ILE A 64 25.17 -12.72 8.61
CA ILE A 64 25.04 -11.50 7.79
C ILE A 64 24.29 -10.39 8.53
N VAL A 65 23.27 -10.74 9.31
CA VAL A 65 22.43 -9.78 10.02
C VAL A 65 22.77 -9.76 11.51
N ALA A 66 22.39 -8.68 12.20
CA ALA A 66 22.62 -8.56 13.63
C ALA A 66 21.78 -9.58 14.42
N GLU A 67 22.34 -10.01 15.54
CA GLU A 67 21.69 -10.90 16.51
C GLU A 67 22.12 -10.48 17.91
N GLU A 68 21.15 -10.28 18.80
CA GLU A 68 21.37 -10.05 20.23
C GLU A 68 20.71 -11.19 21.00
N LEU A 69 21.47 -11.85 21.88
CA LEU A 69 20.98 -12.84 22.83
C LEU A 69 21.30 -12.35 24.25
N VAL A 70 20.26 -12.19 25.06
CA VAL A 70 20.39 -11.85 26.49
C VAL A 70 19.74 -12.94 27.32
N GLU A 71 20.46 -13.40 28.34
CA GLU A 71 20.01 -14.44 29.27
C GLU A 71 19.76 -13.83 30.66
N GLY A 72 18.62 -14.15 31.26
CA GLY A 72 18.27 -13.85 32.63
C GLY A 72 18.78 -14.91 33.60
N LEU A 73 18.77 -14.60 34.90
CA LEU A 73 19.24 -15.51 35.96
C LEU A 73 18.37 -16.78 36.13
N ASP A 74 17.13 -16.73 35.68
CA ASP A 74 16.10 -17.77 35.78
C ASP A 74 16.01 -18.65 34.52
N ARG A 75 17.08 -18.69 33.70
CA ARG A 75 17.12 -19.33 32.37
C ARG A 75 16.13 -18.74 31.36
N SER A 76 15.46 -17.63 31.68
CA SER A 76 14.78 -16.85 30.65
C SER A 76 15.81 -16.29 29.68
N PHE A 77 15.43 -16.10 28.44
CA PHE A 77 16.29 -15.42 27.48
C PHE A 77 15.45 -14.75 26.41
N LEU A 78 16.05 -13.77 25.75
CA LEU A 78 15.51 -13.18 24.54
C LEU A 78 16.59 -13.12 23.47
N LEU A 79 16.28 -13.70 22.32
CA LEU A 79 17.04 -13.57 21.08
C LEU A 79 16.26 -12.66 20.13
N ILE A 80 16.88 -11.61 19.62
CA ILE A 80 16.35 -10.80 18.51
C ILE A 80 17.34 -10.84 17.35
N ARG A 81 16.84 -11.07 16.14
CA ARG A 81 17.67 -11.21 14.93
C ARG A 81 17.09 -10.42 13.76
N GLY A 82 17.96 -9.77 12.99
CA GLY A 82 17.61 -8.97 11.83
C GLY A 82 18.14 -7.55 11.94
N HIS A 83 17.29 -6.56 11.68
CA HIS A 83 17.58 -5.16 11.99
C HIS A 83 16.37 -4.49 12.63
N TRP A 84 16.62 -3.71 13.68
CA TRP A 84 15.57 -3.08 14.47
C TRP A 84 15.99 -1.71 14.99
N ALA A 85 15.01 -0.92 15.40
CA ALA A 85 15.16 0.28 16.19
C ALA A 85 14.09 0.24 17.29
N LEU A 86 14.52 0.11 18.55
CA LEU A 86 13.63 0.24 19.69
C LEU A 86 13.51 1.72 20.03
N THR A 87 12.29 2.24 20.02
CA THR A 87 12.02 3.69 20.16
C THR A 87 11.23 4.05 21.40
N SER A 88 11.10 3.09 22.33
CA SER A 88 10.46 3.30 23.61
C SER A 88 11.27 4.28 24.47
N PRO A 89 10.62 5.23 25.15
CA PRO A 89 11.30 6.12 26.09
C PRO A 89 12.04 5.32 27.18
N GLY A 90 13.27 5.70 27.51
CA GLY A 90 14.05 5.07 28.58
C GLY A 90 14.81 3.80 28.20
N CYS A 91 14.67 3.31 26.96
CA CYS A 91 15.43 2.17 26.42
C CYS A 91 16.51 2.61 25.41
N GLU A 92 16.91 3.89 25.44
CA GLU A 92 17.71 4.52 24.39
C GLU A 92 19.19 4.14 24.41
N ASP A 93 19.73 3.78 25.59
CA ASP A 93 21.17 3.59 25.80
C ASP A 93 21.57 2.10 26.04
N GLY A 94 20.62 1.15 25.90
CA GLY A 94 20.84 -0.27 26.18
C GLY A 94 20.53 -1.21 25.00
N PRO A 95 21.00 -2.47 25.04
CA PRO A 95 20.61 -3.50 24.07
C PRO A 95 19.09 -3.68 24.08
N ALA A 96 18.48 -3.72 22.90
CA ALA A 96 17.03 -3.87 22.78
C ALA A 96 16.58 -5.20 23.39
N ALA A 97 17.39 -6.26 23.23
CA ALA A 97 17.09 -7.56 23.79
C ALA A 97 16.97 -7.55 25.32
N ARG A 98 17.80 -6.76 26.01
CA ARG A 98 17.76 -6.61 27.46
C ARG A 98 16.47 -5.93 27.90
N CYS A 99 16.15 -4.78 27.29
CA CYS A 99 14.94 -4.03 27.62
C CYS A 99 13.67 -4.87 27.43
N LEU A 100 13.61 -5.64 26.34
CA LEU A 100 12.49 -6.52 26.04
C LEU A 100 12.42 -7.72 27.01
N LEU A 101 13.55 -8.31 27.40
CA LEU A 101 13.57 -9.40 28.37
C LEU A 101 13.11 -8.93 29.75
N GLU A 102 13.60 -7.78 30.21
CA GLU A 102 13.21 -7.17 31.49
C GLU A 102 11.70 -6.87 31.52
N ALA A 103 11.16 -6.32 30.43
CA ALA A 103 9.72 -6.10 30.29
C ALA A 103 8.94 -7.42 30.37
N ALA A 104 9.41 -8.49 29.69
CA ALA A 104 8.76 -9.80 29.73
C ALA A 104 8.81 -10.45 31.12
N GLN A 105 9.92 -10.28 31.85
CA GLN A 105 10.06 -10.76 33.23
C GLN A 105 9.12 -10.02 34.20
N SER A 106 8.80 -8.75 33.92
CA SER A 106 7.79 -8.00 34.66
C SER A 106 6.38 -8.49 34.32
N SER A 107 6.00 -8.44 33.05
CA SER A 107 4.76 -9.06 32.55
C SER A 107 4.75 -9.21 31.03
N MET A 108 3.93 -10.14 30.52
CA MET A 108 3.72 -10.27 29.08
C MET A 108 3.06 -9.03 28.46
N ASP A 109 2.23 -8.30 29.21
CA ASP A 109 1.56 -7.08 28.74
C ASP A 109 2.57 -5.95 28.53
N GLU A 110 3.51 -5.76 29.47
CA GLU A 110 4.61 -4.79 29.33
C GLU A 110 5.52 -5.15 28.16
N PHE A 111 5.85 -6.43 27.98
CA PHE A 111 6.60 -6.88 26.81
C PHE A 111 5.89 -6.55 25.50
N HIS A 112 4.59 -6.89 25.39
CA HIS A 112 3.84 -6.60 24.17
C HIS A 112 3.67 -5.09 23.93
N GLU A 113 3.64 -4.26 24.98
CA GLU A 113 3.67 -2.81 24.85
C GLU A 113 5.02 -2.30 24.32
N GLN A 114 6.14 -2.86 24.77
CA GLN A 114 7.45 -2.53 24.21
C GLN A 114 7.58 -2.94 22.74
N LEU A 115 6.97 -4.06 22.33
CA LEU A 115 6.92 -4.47 20.92
C LEU A 115 6.22 -3.45 20.01
N GLU A 116 5.32 -2.62 20.54
CA GLU A 116 4.63 -1.60 19.75
C GLU A 116 5.58 -0.47 19.31
N TYR A 117 6.67 -0.24 20.06
CA TYR A 117 7.71 0.75 19.76
C TYR A 117 8.82 0.21 18.84
N LEU A 118 8.83 -1.08 18.56
CA LEU A 118 9.91 -1.71 17.82
C LEU A 118 9.68 -1.59 16.30
N SER A 119 10.54 -0.83 15.63
CA SER A 119 10.55 -0.71 14.16
C SER A 119 11.58 -1.65 13.55
N GLY A 120 11.29 -2.21 12.38
CA GLY A 120 12.30 -2.90 11.57
C GLY A 120 11.81 -4.16 10.88
N ARG A 121 12.75 -5.08 10.65
CA ARG A 121 12.54 -6.41 10.09
C ARG A 121 13.37 -7.39 10.89
N TYR A 122 12.69 -8.14 11.75
CA TYR A 122 13.31 -8.94 12.79
C TYR A 122 12.44 -10.15 13.15
N ILE A 123 13.05 -11.09 13.86
CA ILE A 123 12.34 -12.07 14.67
C ILE A 123 12.73 -11.91 16.12
N ILE A 124 11.87 -12.37 17.03
CA ILE A 124 12.17 -12.49 18.46
C ILE A 124 11.85 -13.92 18.89
N VAL A 125 12.79 -14.53 19.63
CA VAL A 125 12.58 -15.77 20.39
C VAL A 125 12.71 -15.42 21.87
N LEU A 126 11.58 -15.42 22.58
CA LEU A 126 11.52 -15.19 24.01
C LEU A 126 11.29 -16.52 24.72
N HIS A 127 12.17 -16.91 25.64
CA HIS A 127 11.91 -17.99 26.58
C HIS A 127 11.62 -17.42 27.96
N LEU A 128 10.45 -17.75 28.51
CA LEU A 128 10.02 -17.28 29.83
C LEU A 128 9.17 -18.36 30.50
N ALA A 129 9.46 -18.62 31.79
CA ALA A 129 8.72 -19.58 32.61
C ALA A 129 8.51 -20.95 31.95
N GLY A 130 9.55 -21.49 31.30
CA GLY A 130 9.53 -22.82 30.67
C GLY A 130 8.81 -22.88 29.31
N ARG A 131 8.39 -21.74 28.76
CA ARG A 131 7.74 -21.65 27.44
C ARG A 131 8.56 -20.77 26.51
N THR A 132 8.54 -21.10 25.22
CA THR A 132 9.20 -20.30 24.18
C THR A 132 8.16 -19.68 23.28
N TYR A 133 8.32 -18.40 22.98
CA TYR A 133 7.44 -17.60 22.14
C TYR A 133 8.24 -17.04 20.96
N VAL A 134 7.76 -17.30 19.74
CA VAL A 134 8.36 -16.75 18.51
C VAL A 134 7.46 -15.66 17.96
N TYR A 135 8.04 -14.48 17.72
CA TYR A 135 7.38 -13.33 17.13
C TYR A 135 8.11 -12.92 15.85
N ASN A 136 7.36 -12.39 14.89
CA ASN A 136 7.90 -11.67 13.74
C ASN A 136 7.68 -10.15 13.89
N ASP A 137 8.26 -9.38 12.97
CA ASP A 137 8.08 -7.93 12.94
C ASP A 137 6.63 -7.50 12.66
N THR A 138 6.37 -6.20 12.81
CA THR A 138 5.07 -5.56 12.64
C THR A 138 4.33 -5.97 11.36
N LEU A 139 5.03 -6.20 10.25
CA LEU A 139 4.42 -6.52 8.96
C LEU A 139 4.59 -7.98 8.55
N GLY A 140 5.27 -8.81 9.35
CA GLY A 140 5.69 -10.15 8.93
C GLY A 140 6.70 -10.10 7.79
N ALA A 141 7.49 -9.02 7.71
CA ALA A 141 8.44 -8.79 6.62
C ALA A 141 9.61 -9.78 6.67
N ARG A 142 10.03 -10.21 7.85
CA ARG A 142 10.81 -11.43 8.05
C ARG A 142 9.80 -12.55 8.30
N THR A 143 9.59 -13.35 7.26
CA THR A 143 8.65 -14.48 7.29
C THR A 143 9.09 -15.53 8.31
N VAL A 144 8.11 -16.22 8.89
CA VAL A 144 8.31 -17.30 9.86
C VAL A 144 7.33 -18.41 9.52
N PHE A 145 7.85 -19.57 9.17
CA PHE A 145 7.08 -20.78 8.89
C PHE A 145 7.31 -21.79 10.01
N TYR A 146 6.31 -22.63 10.31
CA TYR A 146 6.44 -23.65 11.34
C TYR A 146 5.75 -24.95 10.93
N CYS A 147 6.30 -26.06 11.42
CA CYS A 147 5.75 -27.40 11.29
C CYS A 147 5.72 -28.05 12.67
N GLU A 148 4.50 -28.29 13.20
CA GLU A 148 4.32 -28.93 14.51
C GLU A 148 4.83 -30.37 14.49
N LYS A 149 4.51 -31.14 13.44
CA LYS A 149 4.89 -32.55 13.31
C LYS A 149 6.39 -32.76 13.42
N ASP A 150 7.16 -31.91 12.76
CA ASP A 150 8.63 -32.01 12.71
C ASP A 150 9.31 -31.09 13.74
N ARG A 151 8.51 -30.43 14.60
CA ARG A 151 8.98 -29.61 15.73
C ARG A 151 9.96 -28.52 15.33
N LEU A 152 9.69 -27.84 14.21
CA LEU A 152 10.62 -26.86 13.63
C LEU A 152 9.95 -25.55 13.22
N VAL A 153 10.76 -24.49 13.19
CA VAL A 153 10.41 -23.13 12.78
C VAL A 153 11.52 -22.60 11.88
N ALA A 154 11.21 -21.98 10.75
CA ALA A 154 12.20 -21.48 9.81
C ALA A 154 11.77 -20.18 9.15
N SER A 155 12.72 -19.37 8.70
CA SER A 155 12.40 -18.10 8.05
C SER A 155 11.89 -18.23 6.61
N HIS A 156 12.17 -19.33 5.92
CA HIS A 156 11.81 -19.55 4.52
C HIS A 156 11.14 -20.91 4.34
N LEU A 157 10.13 -20.97 3.47
CA LEU A 157 9.40 -22.20 3.20
C LEU A 157 10.30 -23.28 2.58
N HIS A 158 11.14 -22.91 1.61
CA HIS A 158 12.06 -23.85 0.98
C HIS A 158 13.18 -24.32 1.92
N LEU A 159 13.50 -23.56 2.98
CA LEU A 159 14.43 -24.04 4.01
C LEU A 159 13.83 -25.19 4.82
N ILE A 160 12.51 -25.23 4.99
CA ILE A 160 11.80 -26.37 5.57
C ILE A 160 11.91 -27.59 4.64
N GLU A 161 11.68 -27.42 3.33
CA GLU A 161 11.84 -28.50 2.33
C GLU A 161 13.28 -29.03 2.21
N GLU A 162 14.30 -28.21 2.53
CA GLU A 162 15.69 -28.67 2.51
C GLU A 162 16.02 -29.65 3.66
N VAL A 163 15.26 -29.61 4.77
CA VAL A 163 15.51 -30.46 5.94
C VAL A 163 14.45 -31.54 6.16
N GLY A 164 13.41 -31.59 5.34
CA GLY A 164 12.35 -32.59 5.44
C GLY A 164 11.56 -32.74 4.14
N ALA A 165 10.82 -33.84 4.02
CA ALA A 165 9.97 -34.11 2.86
C ALA A 165 8.51 -33.77 3.18
N TYR A 166 7.95 -32.85 2.42
CA TYR A 166 6.59 -32.34 2.62
C TYR A 166 5.74 -32.57 1.37
N GLU A 167 4.49 -32.99 1.60
CA GLU A 167 3.51 -33.08 0.53
C GLU A 167 3.04 -31.66 0.16
N LYS A 168 2.89 -31.38 -1.13
CA LYS A 168 2.32 -30.12 -1.63
C LYS A 168 0.82 -30.25 -1.79
N TYR A 169 0.08 -29.16 -1.60
CA TYR A 169 -1.32 -29.15 -2.02
C TYR A 169 -1.41 -29.29 -3.54
N ASP A 170 -2.36 -30.09 -4.01
CA ASP A 170 -2.77 -30.12 -5.42
C ASP A 170 -3.68 -28.92 -5.69
N PHE A 171 -3.06 -27.73 -5.75
CA PHE A 171 -3.76 -26.48 -6.00
C PHE A 171 -3.59 -26.11 -7.47
N SER A 172 -4.63 -26.30 -8.28
CA SER A 172 -4.65 -25.95 -9.71
C SER A 172 -4.70 -24.44 -9.98
N GLY A 173 -4.88 -23.62 -8.93
CA GLY A 173 -4.96 -22.17 -9.02
C GLY A 173 -3.59 -21.48 -9.09
N ASP A 174 -3.62 -20.16 -9.21
CA ASP A 174 -2.40 -19.34 -9.18
C ASP A 174 -1.83 -19.33 -7.76
N ILE A 175 -0.60 -19.86 -7.58
CA ILE A 175 0.08 -19.95 -6.27
C ILE A 175 0.12 -18.63 -5.50
N ARG A 176 0.05 -17.48 -6.21
CA ARG A 176 -0.01 -16.15 -5.60
C ARG A 176 -1.31 -15.92 -4.81
N GLU A 177 -2.36 -16.67 -5.08
CA GLU A 177 -3.63 -16.60 -4.35
C GLU A 177 -3.55 -17.27 -2.97
N VAL A 178 -2.55 -18.14 -2.74
CA VAL A 178 -2.31 -18.76 -1.42
C VAL A 178 -2.05 -17.71 -0.33
N GLN A 179 -1.61 -16.51 -0.71
CA GLN A 179 -1.51 -15.37 0.21
C GLN A 179 -2.86 -15.00 0.88
N TRP A 180 -3.99 -15.45 0.35
CA TRP A 180 -5.32 -15.22 0.95
C TRP A 180 -5.87 -16.43 1.71
N ALA A 181 -5.22 -17.60 1.60
CA ALA A 181 -5.62 -18.85 2.25
C ALA A 181 -5.19 -18.87 3.73
N ALA A 182 -5.72 -17.95 4.54
CA ALA A 182 -5.38 -17.84 5.96
C ALA A 182 -3.85 -17.85 6.18
N ASP A 183 -3.37 -18.67 7.12
CA ASP A 183 -1.95 -18.93 7.38
C ASP A 183 -1.41 -20.18 6.66
N PHE A 184 -2.19 -20.79 5.75
CA PHE A 184 -1.71 -21.94 4.97
C PHE A 184 -0.55 -21.57 4.05
N THR A 185 0.26 -22.57 3.73
CA THR A 185 1.32 -22.50 2.74
C THR A 185 1.04 -23.48 1.60
N PRO A 186 1.83 -23.46 0.51
CA PRO A 186 1.80 -24.52 -0.50
C PRO A 186 2.11 -25.94 0.02
N LEU A 187 2.70 -26.07 1.22
CA LEU A 187 3.05 -27.35 1.82
C LEU A 187 2.02 -27.76 2.88
N LYS A 188 1.60 -29.02 2.84
CA LYS A 188 0.68 -29.58 3.83
C LYS A 188 1.35 -29.66 5.19
N GLY A 189 0.64 -29.24 6.24
CA GLY A 189 1.14 -29.25 7.62
C GLY A 189 2.19 -28.19 7.95
N VAL A 190 2.52 -27.31 7.01
CA VAL A 190 3.41 -26.16 7.24
C VAL A 190 2.60 -24.88 7.15
N PHE A 191 2.71 -24.04 8.17
CA PHE A 191 1.93 -22.82 8.32
C PHE A 191 2.85 -21.60 8.37
N ASN A 192 2.36 -20.44 7.93
CA ASN A 192 3.04 -19.16 8.03
C ASN A 192 2.55 -18.40 9.27
N LEU A 193 3.43 -18.08 10.21
CA LEU A 193 3.10 -17.22 11.34
C LEU A 193 2.80 -15.80 10.83
N LEU A 194 1.53 -15.42 10.83
CA LEU A 194 1.08 -14.08 10.43
C LEU A 194 1.58 -13.01 11.43
N PRO A 195 1.79 -11.75 11.02
CA PRO A 195 2.06 -10.67 11.96
C PRO A 195 0.92 -10.53 12.97
N ASN A 196 1.23 -9.99 14.15
CA ASN A 196 0.30 -9.83 15.28
C ASN A 196 -0.06 -11.14 16.00
N PHE A 197 0.57 -12.24 15.60
CA PHE A 197 0.53 -13.52 16.30
C PHE A 197 1.91 -13.93 16.78
N PHE A 198 1.94 -14.76 17.81
CA PHE A 198 3.11 -15.50 18.24
C PHE A 198 2.88 -17.00 18.12
N LEU A 199 3.96 -17.76 17.96
CA LEU A 199 3.96 -19.21 18.11
C LEU A 199 4.49 -19.56 19.51
N GLN A 200 3.74 -20.35 20.27
CA GLN A 200 4.15 -20.87 21.57
C GLN A 200 4.65 -22.32 21.44
N ILE A 201 5.82 -22.60 22.01
CA ILE A 201 6.48 -23.91 22.07
C ILE A 201 6.58 -24.30 23.57
N PRO A 202 6.30 -25.56 23.95
CA PRO A 202 6.27 -26.76 23.11
C PRO A 202 4.94 -27.07 22.42
N GLU A 203 3.86 -26.32 22.63
CA GLU A 203 2.54 -26.73 22.11
C GLU A 203 2.34 -26.44 20.61
N PHE A 204 3.26 -25.70 19.97
CA PHE A 204 3.11 -25.16 18.61
C PHE A 204 1.77 -24.43 18.40
N LYS A 205 1.32 -23.78 19.47
CA LYS A 205 0.04 -23.07 19.52
C LYS A 205 0.23 -21.63 19.07
N VAL A 206 -0.56 -21.21 18.08
CA VAL A 206 -0.62 -19.81 17.67
C VAL A 206 -1.52 -19.00 18.59
N GLY A 207 -1.04 -17.83 19.03
CA GLY A 207 -1.79 -16.88 19.86
C GLY A 207 -1.73 -15.47 19.28
N ARG A 208 -2.83 -14.73 19.34
CA ARG A 208 -2.87 -13.31 18.92
C ARG A 208 -2.39 -12.43 20.08
N PHE A 209 -1.48 -11.50 19.80
CA PHE A 209 -1.03 -10.49 20.78
C PHE A 209 -1.34 -9.05 20.34
N TYR A 210 -1.90 -8.86 19.15
CA TYR A 210 -2.36 -7.55 18.69
C TYR A 210 -3.58 -7.70 17.75
N PRO A 211 -4.57 -6.78 17.80
CA PRO A 211 -4.78 -5.81 18.88
C PRO A 211 -5.20 -6.50 20.19
N ARG A 212 -4.85 -5.91 21.35
CA ARG A 212 -5.23 -6.44 22.69
C ARG A 212 -6.44 -5.71 23.29
N GLU A 213 -6.65 -4.48 22.87
CA GLU A 213 -7.65 -3.56 23.39
C GLU A 213 -8.07 -2.59 22.27
N GLU A 214 -9.12 -1.82 22.53
CA GLU A 214 -9.45 -0.68 21.66
C GLU A 214 -8.27 0.28 21.63
N ASN A 215 -8.08 0.96 20.51
CA ASN A 215 -6.91 1.78 20.36
C ASN A 215 -6.93 3.00 21.31
N ARG A 216 -5.95 3.01 22.20
CA ARG A 216 -5.80 3.95 23.31
C ARG A 216 -5.61 5.42 22.92
N PHE A 217 -5.34 5.72 21.66
CA PHE A 217 -5.16 7.10 21.18
C PHE A 217 -6.46 7.75 20.70
N TRP A 218 -7.60 7.04 20.81
CA TRP A 218 -8.91 7.63 20.52
C TRP A 218 -9.16 8.77 21.51
N GLY A 219 -9.45 9.96 20.98
CA GLY A 219 -9.64 11.16 21.80
C GLY A 219 -8.36 11.84 22.32
N ALA A 220 -7.17 11.30 22.08
CA ALA A 220 -5.92 12.00 22.39
C ALA A 220 -5.75 13.26 21.52
N GLU A 221 -5.05 14.27 22.04
CA GLU A 221 -4.88 15.54 21.38
C GLU A 221 -4.10 15.42 20.05
N ARG A 222 -4.58 16.11 19.02
CA ARG A 222 -4.02 16.04 17.66
C ARG A 222 -2.52 16.32 17.64
N GLU A 223 -2.10 17.37 18.33
CA GLU A 223 -0.70 17.81 18.36
C GLU A 223 0.20 16.83 19.15
N GLU A 224 -0.35 16.12 20.14
CA GLU A 224 0.38 15.07 20.84
C GLU A 224 0.63 13.87 19.93
N LYS A 225 -0.38 13.46 19.16
CA LYS A 225 -0.24 12.37 18.18
C LYS A 225 0.85 12.66 17.15
N TYR A 226 0.83 13.84 16.54
CA TYR A 226 1.85 14.22 15.56
C TYR A 226 3.25 14.26 16.16
N ARG A 227 3.43 14.85 17.34
CA ARG A 227 4.72 14.90 18.03
C ARG A 227 5.27 13.50 18.32
N GLU A 228 4.42 12.57 18.76
CA GLU A 228 4.86 11.20 19.05
C GLU A 228 5.22 10.41 17.77
N ILE A 229 4.43 10.54 16.70
CA ILE A 229 4.77 9.98 15.39
C ILE A 229 6.14 10.50 14.91
N GLU A 230 6.35 11.81 15.00
CA GLU A 230 7.60 12.46 14.61
C GLU A 230 8.78 11.99 15.46
N ARG A 231 8.60 11.86 16.78
CA ARG A 231 9.63 11.35 17.70
C ARG A 231 10.05 9.92 17.36
N ILE A 232 9.09 9.01 17.20
CA ILE A 232 9.35 7.59 16.89
C ILE A 232 10.09 7.47 15.55
N TRP A 233 9.64 8.20 14.51
CA TRP A 233 10.31 8.15 13.22
C TRP A 233 11.70 8.75 13.24
N ARG A 234 11.91 9.90 13.90
CA ARG A 234 13.24 10.50 14.02
C ARG A 234 14.21 9.58 14.76
N SER A 235 13.75 8.92 15.82
CA SER A 235 14.55 7.92 16.55
C SER A 235 14.94 6.75 15.65
N SER A 236 13.97 6.13 14.96
CA SER A 236 14.24 5.03 14.02
C SER A 236 15.20 5.44 12.89
N GLN A 237 15.02 6.64 12.33
CA GLN A 237 15.90 7.17 11.28
C GLN A 237 17.32 7.33 11.78
N LYS A 238 17.54 7.85 13.00
CA LYS A 238 18.88 7.98 13.56
C LYS A 238 19.59 6.62 13.56
N THR A 239 18.95 5.58 14.09
CA THR A 239 19.49 4.21 14.11
C THR A 239 19.86 3.74 12.70
N TYR A 240 18.96 3.83 11.73
CA TYR A 240 19.20 3.29 10.39
C TYR A 240 20.20 4.12 9.57
N PHE A 241 20.17 5.45 9.66
CA PHE A 241 21.07 6.33 8.90
C PHE A 241 22.49 6.39 9.49
N GLU A 242 22.67 6.01 10.75
CA GLU A 242 23.99 5.77 11.35
C GLU A 242 24.48 4.36 11.03
N ALA A 243 23.59 3.37 11.10
CA ALA A 243 23.96 1.98 10.86
C ALA A 243 24.30 1.70 9.40
N PHE A 244 23.67 2.33 8.39
CA PHE A 244 23.85 1.95 6.99
C PHE A 244 24.63 2.99 6.17
N PRO A 245 25.74 2.60 5.50
CA PRO A 245 26.56 3.54 4.74
C PRO A 245 25.90 3.95 3.40
N ASN A 246 25.09 3.07 2.82
CA ASN A 246 24.39 3.32 1.56
C ASN A 246 22.88 3.14 1.75
N ILE A 247 22.12 4.14 1.32
CA ILE A 247 20.66 4.16 1.47
C ILE A 247 20.03 4.38 0.12
N ALA A 248 19.19 3.44 -0.30
CA ALA A 248 18.30 3.55 -1.44
C ALA A 248 16.91 3.98 -0.96
N PHE A 249 16.25 4.85 -1.71
CA PHE A 249 14.92 5.34 -1.36
C PHE A 249 13.97 5.23 -2.54
N SER A 250 12.89 4.45 -2.38
CA SER A 250 11.85 4.35 -3.40
C SER A 250 10.88 5.52 -3.32
N ILE A 251 10.85 6.36 -4.35
CA ILE A 251 9.91 7.48 -4.47
C ILE A 251 8.93 7.26 -5.62
N SER A 252 7.69 7.65 -5.41
CA SER A 252 6.61 7.61 -6.40
C SER A 252 5.82 8.92 -6.40
N GLY A 253 4.88 9.07 -7.34
CA GLY A 253 3.92 10.17 -7.32
C GLY A 253 2.86 10.05 -6.22
N GLY A 254 2.82 8.91 -5.50
CA GLY A 254 1.89 8.65 -4.41
C GLY A 254 2.24 9.34 -3.10
N ILE A 255 1.24 9.50 -2.25
CA ILE A 255 1.38 10.24 -0.98
C ILE A 255 2.19 9.47 0.07
N ASP A 256 2.16 8.14 0.03
CA ASP A 256 2.81 7.28 1.02
C ASP A 256 4.35 7.42 0.98
N SER A 257 4.95 7.35 -0.22
CA SER A 257 6.39 7.59 -0.37
C SER A 257 6.80 9.04 -0.06
N ARG A 258 5.89 10.00 -0.28
CA ARG A 258 6.15 11.41 0.05
C ARG A 258 6.14 11.65 1.56
N LEU A 259 5.28 10.98 2.30
CA LEU A 259 5.29 11.03 3.77
C LEU A 259 6.64 10.55 4.29
N VAL A 260 7.07 9.37 3.87
CA VAL A 260 8.36 8.84 4.30
C VAL A 260 9.51 9.76 3.89
N LEU A 261 9.44 10.38 2.71
CA LEU A 261 10.43 11.35 2.26
C LEU A 261 10.42 12.63 3.10
N ALA A 262 9.24 13.17 3.42
CA ALA A 262 9.08 14.36 4.25
C ALA A 262 9.72 14.15 5.62
N MET A 263 9.45 13.00 6.23
CA MET A 263 10.06 12.62 7.49
C MET A 263 11.56 12.46 7.37
N ALA A 264 12.09 12.05 6.21
CA ALA A 264 13.52 11.89 5.99
C ALA A 264 14.25 13.18 5.56
N LYS A 265 13.60 14.36 5.62
CA LYS A 265 14.19 15.64 5.16
C LYS A 265 15.59 15.93 5.69
N PRO A 266 15.91 15.75 6.98
CA PRO A 266 17.27 15.98 7.48
C PRO A 266 18.34 15.11 6.80
N PHE A 267 17.94 14.01 6.16
CA PHE A 267 18.84 13.01 5.61
C PHE A 267 18.77 12.86 4.08
N TRP A 268 18.06 13.73 3.36
CA TRP A 268 17.96 13.65 1.89
C TRP A 268 19.32 13.52 1.20
N HIS A 269 20.30 14.28 1.65
CA HIS A 269 21.67 14.29 1.11
C HIS A 269 22.43 12.97 1.28
N LYS A 270 21.96 12.06 2.16
CA LYS A 270 22.54 10.72 2.36
C LYS A 270 21.90 9.65 1.46
N MET A 271 20.76 9.94 0.85
CA MET A 271 19.96 8.95 0.12
C MET A 271 20.19 8.97 -1.38
N ASN A 272 20.10 7.80 -1.99
CA ASN A 272 20.07 7.57 -3.42
C ASN A 272 18.62 7.26 -3.80
N GLY A 273 17.93 8.21 -4.42
CA GLY A 273 16.53 8.04 -4.79
C GLY A 273 16.38 7.16 -6.03
N TYR A 274 15.27 6.42 -6.13
CA TYR A 274 14.89 5.77 -7.37
C TYR A 274 13.38 5.74 -7.59
N THR A 275 13.01 5.72 -8.87
CA THR A 275 11.61 5.71 -9.34
C THR A 275 11.46 4.70 -10.47
N TYR A 276 10.34 3.99 -10.52
CA TYR A 276 9.99 3.20 -11.70
C TYR A 276 9.31 4.11 -12.72
N GLY A 277 9.77 4.07 -13.96
CA GLY A 277 9.22 4.90 -15.04
C GLY A 277 9.15 4.16 -16.36
N LEU A 278 8.42 4.77 -17.30
CA LEU A 278 8.45 4.39 -18.71
C LEU A 278 9.03 5.57 -19.50
N PRO A 279 10.07 5.38 -20.34
CA PRO A 279 10.57 6.45 -21.18
C PRO A 279 9.43 6.98 -22.05
N SER A 280 9.29 8.30 -22.11
CA SER A 280 8.36 8.95 -23.04
C SER A 280 8.89 8.76 -24.47
N ARG A 281 8.60 7.60 -25.08
CA ARG A 281 8.84 7.41 -26.52
C ARG A 281 7.75 8.16 -27.28
N GLY A 282 8.18 9.19 -28.01
CA GLY A 282 7.30 10.09 -28.78
C GLY A 282 6.30 9.34 -29.65
N ASN A 283 5.08 9.88 -29.70
CA ASN A 283 4.02 9.53 -30.65
C ASN A 283 3.57 8.06 -30.74
N SER A 284 3.35 7.38 -29.62
CA SER A 284 2.40 6.25 -29.63
C SER A 284 0.99 6.75 -29.24
N ARG A 285 0.23 7.16 -30.27
CA ARG A 285 -1.23 7.28 -30.21
C ARG A 285 -1.81 5.89 -29.87
N THR A 286 -2.81 5.86 -28.99
CA THR A 286 -3.73 4.75 -28.62
C THR A 286 -3.34 3.83 -27.43
N GLY A 287 -4.22 3.81 -26.42
CA GLY A 287 -4.48 2.70 -25.48
C GLY A 287 -3.37 2.24 -24.52
N GLY A 288 -3.20 2.90 -23.37
CA GLY A 288 -2.32 2.41 -22.29
C GLY A 288 -3.10 1.74 -21.15
N THR A 289 -2.70 0.53 -20.76
CA THR A 289 -3.19 -0.16 -19.53
C THR A 289 -3.09 0.76 -18.31
N PHE A 290 -3.93 0.55 -17.27
CA PHE A 290 -3.89 1.33 -16.01
C PHE A 290 -2.45 1.51 -15.49
N TYR A 291 -1.68 0.42 -15.48
CA TYR A 291 -0.27 0.40 -15.11
C TYR A 291 0.60 1.40 -15.88
N ARG A 292 0.46 1.50 -17.21
CA ARG A 292 1.23 2.45 -18.03
C ARG A 292 0.89 3.90 -17.68
N ARG A 293 -0.39 4.20 -17.43
CA ARG A 293 -0.80 5.55 -17.01
C ARG A 293 -0.20 5.92 -15.66
N THR A 294 -0.19 4.99 -14.71
CA THR A 294 0.44 5.18 -13.39
C THR A 294 1.94 5.48 -13.52
N MET A 295 2.69 4.67 -14.27
CA MET A 295 4.14 4.87 -14.42
C MET A 295 4.53 6.18 -15.12
N LEU A 296 3.73 6.63 -16.10
CA LEU A 296 3.94 7.94 -16.75
C LEU A 296 3.60 9.11 -15.83
N ALA A 297 2.56 8.97 -15.00
CA ALA A 297 2.21 9.97 -13.99
C ALA A 297 3.31 10.07 -12.91
N ASP A 298 3.80 8.92 -12.43
CA ASP A 298 4.90 8.87 -11.46
C ASP A 298 6.16 9.53 -11.98
N ASP A 299 6.61 9.23 -13.20
CA ASP A 299 7.79 9.88 -13.80
C ASP A 299 7.66 11.41 -13.81
N ARG A 300 6.51 11.93 -14.29
CA ARG A 300 6.27 13.38 -14.33
C ARG A 300 6.23 14.01 -12.93
N ILE A 301 5.48 13.40 -12.01
CA ILE A 301 5.27 13.94 -10.66
C ILE A 301 6.58 13.91 -9.88
N VAL A 302 7.33 12.81 -9.95
CA VAL A 302 8.60 12.69 -9.25
C VAL A 302 9.63 13.67 -9.79
N ARG A 303 9.68 13.92 -11.11
CA ARG A 303 10.54 14.98 -11.65
C ARG A 303 10.26 16.33 -11.02
N SER A 304 8.99 16.68 -10.79
CA SER A 304 8.62 17.91 -10.07
C SER A 304 9.04 17.86 -8.59
N ILE A 305 8.88 16.72 -7.91
CA ILE A 305 9.37 16.56 -6.52
C ILE A 305 10.90 16.77 -6.44
N LEU A 306 11.65 16.25 -7.41
CA LEU A 306 13.11 16.36 -7.47
C LEU A 306 13.62 17.79 -7.67
N GLU A 307 12.77 18.75 -8.06
CA GLU A 307 13.14 20.17 -8.11
C GLU A 307 13.42 20.71 -6.69
N SER A 308 12.68 20.22 -5.70
CA SER A 308 12.77 20.66 -4.29
C SER A 308 13.57 19.72 -3.39
N VAL A 309 13.86 18.50 -3.84
CA VAL A 309 14.58 17.48 -3.06
C VAL A 309 16.07 17.44 -3.43
N ARG A 310 16.92 17.13 -2.46
CA ARG A 310 18.38 17.03 -2.63
C ARG A 310 18.90 15.65 -2.25
N PHE A 311 18.73 14.69 -3.15
CA PHE A 311 19.36 13.37 -3.04
C PHE A 311 20.85 13.42 -3.43
N LYS A 312 21.61 12.40 -2.99
CA LYS A 312 22.98 12.15 -3.47
C LYS A 312 22.99 11.85 -4.97
N GLU A 313 22.07 10.99 -5.40
CA GLU A 313 21.77 10.70 -6.80
C GLU A 313 20.32 10.25 -6.92
N HIS A 314 19.78 10.29 -8.15
CA HIS A 314 18.46 9.76 -8.45
C HIS A 314 18.47 8.93 -9.74
N THR A 315 17.83 7.76 -9.73
CA THR A 315 17.76 6.85 -10.88
C THR A 315 16.31 6.54 -11.28
N PHE A 316 15.99 6.68 -12.57
CA PHE A 316 14.73 6.20 -13.13
C PHE A 316 14.95 4.80 -13.74
N PHE A 317 14.34 3.78 -13.15
CA PHE A 317 14.35 2.42 -13.69
C PHE A 317 13.30 2.28 -14.79
N ASP A 318 13.74 1.94 -16.00
CA ASP A 318 12.87 1.65 -17.14
C ASP A 318 12.27 0.24 -16.97
N VAL A 319 11.02 0.18 -16.51
CA VAL A 319 10.33 -1.10 -16.30
C VAL A 319 10.00 -1.83 -17.61
N ALA A 320 10.06 -1.16 -18.76
CA ALA A 320 9.89 -1.81 -20.06
C ALA A 320 11.17 -2.52 -20.53
N LYS A 321 12.35 -2.11 -20.05
CA LYS A 321 13.62 -2.71 -20.45
C LYS A 321 13.89 -4.09 -19.87
N ARG A 322 13.04 -4.61 -18.97
CA ARG A 322 13.12 -5.93 -18.31
C ARG A 322 14.54 -6.49 -18.27
N ALA A 323 15.30 -6.10 -17.25
CA ALA A 323 16.67 -6.57 -17.07
C ALA A 323 16.73 -8.10 -17.11
N GLU A 324 17.81 -8.61 -17.72
CA GLU A 324 18.02 -10.05 -17.90
C GLU A 324 18.23 -10.73 -16.56
N VAL A 325 17.49 -11.82 -16.31
CA VAL A 325 17.62 -12.63 -15.10
C VAL A 325 18.41 -13.88 -15.46
N GLY A 326 19.70 -13.87 -15.13
CA GLY A 326 20.56 -15.05 -15.30
C GLY A 326 20.12 -16.24 -14.44
N SER A 327 20.49 -17.46 -14.84
CA SER A 327 20.09 -18.71 -14.17
C SER A 327 20.49 -18.77 -12.69
N GLU A 328 21.65 -18.22 -12.33
CA GLU A 328 22.11 -18.13 -10.94
C GLU A 328 21.16 -17.28 -10.08
N LEU A 329 20.78 -16.09 -10.57
CA LEU A 329 19.85 -15.21 -9.86
C LEU A 329 18.44 -15.84 -9.79
N ALA A 330 17.96 -16.42 -10.89
CA ALA A 330 16.67 -17.10 -10.90
C ALA A 330 16.62 -18.25 -9.88
N GLY A 331 17.69 -19.05 -9.80
CA GLY A 331 17.82 -20.13 -8.81
C GLY A 331 17.88 -19.64 -7.37
N LEU A 332 18.57 -18.53 -7.11
CA LEU A 332 18.60 -17.89 -5.79
C LEU A 332 17.21 -17.38 -5.38
N LEU A 333 16.54 -16.63 -6.25
CA LEU A 333 15.22 -16.07 -5.96
C LEU A 333 14.17 -17.16 -5.79
N GLY A 334 14.21 -18.20 -6.62
CA GLY A 334 13.33 -19.37 -6.50
C GLY A 334 13.52 -20.16 -5.21
N LYS A 335 14.63 -19.99 -4.49
CA LYS A 335 14.79 -20.52 -3.12
C LYS A 335 14.19 -19.59 -2.08
N ASN A 336 14.35 -18.28 -2.22
CA ASN A 336 13.88 -17.32 -1.20
C ASN A 336 12.36 -17.23 -1.11
N THR A 337 11.63 -17.50 -2.19
CA THR A 337 10.18 -17.37 -2.25
C THR A 337 9.53 -18.52 -3.00
N TYR A 338 8.29 -18.84 -2.67
CA TYR A 338 7.46 -19.79 -3.43
C TYR A 338 6.62 -19.11 -4.52
N GLY A 339 6.60 -17.77 -4.55
CA GLY A 339 6.01 -16.96 -5.63
C GLY A 339 7.05 -16.15 -6.41
N GLU A 340 6.66 -15.65 -7.59
CA GLU A 340 7.46 -14.71 -8.39
C GLU A 340 6.90 -13.28 -8.24
N HIS A 341 7.74 -12.33 -7.79
CA HIS A 341 7.33 -10.97 -7.48
C HIS A 341 8.10 -9.87 -8.22
N GLY A 342 8.60 -10.21 -9.41
CA GLY A 342 9.23 -9.27 -10.34
C GLY A 342 10.76 -9.35 -10.34
N GLN A 343 11.29 -10.55 -10.58
CA GLN A 343 12.72 -10.86 -10.54
C GLN A 343 13.60 -9.93 -11.41
N HIS A 344 13.07 -9.46 -12.54
CA HIS A 344 13.76 -8.49 -13.41
C HIS A 344 14.07 -7.15 -12.70
N LEU A 345 13.28 -6.74 -11.71
CA LEU A 345 13.60 -5.57 -10.89
C LEU A 345 14.78 -5.86 -9.96
N VAL A 346 14.85 -7.07 -9.40
CA VAL A 346 15.99 -7.49 -8.57
C VAL A 346 17.28 -7.52 -9.38
N ALA A 347 17.23 -7.99 -10.63
CA ALA A 347 18.37 -7.90 -11.54
C ALA A 347 18.83 -6.45 -11.73
N ALA A 348 17.91 -5.53 -12.02
CA ALA A 348 18.22 -4.10 -12.16
C ALA A 348 18.78 -3.48 -10.85
N TYR A 349 18.30 -3.92 -9.68
CA TYR A 349 18.86 -3.50 -8.39
C TYR A 349 20.26 -3.99 -8.17
N ARG A 350 20.58 -5.23 -8.52
CA ARG A 350 21.92 -5.76 -8.38
C ARG A 350 22.92 -5.05 -9.28
N GLU A 351 22.50 -4.56 -10.44
CA GLU A 351 23.34 -3.71 -11.29
C GLU A 351 23.60 -2.35 -10.63
N LYS A 352 22.55 -1.66 -10.16
CA LYS A 352 22.64 -0.28 -9.66
C LYS A 352 23.18 -0.18 -8.23
N PHE A 353 22.72 -1.05 -7.34
CA PHE A 353 23.05 -1.09 -5.91
C PHE A 353 24.02 -2.24 -5.63
N SER A 354 25.04 -2.38 -6.47
CA SER A 354 26.13 -3.34 -6.26
C SER A 354 27.12 -2.81 -5.22
N ASN A 355 27.74 -3.74 -4.49
CA ASN A 355 28.85 -3.50 -3.55
C ASN A 355 28.48 -2.74 -2.28
N GLY A 356 28.88 -3.30 -1.13
CA GLY A 356 28.64 -2.74 0.19
C GLY A 356 27.25 -3.07 0.76
N ARG A 357 26.97 -2.55 1.96
CA ARG A 357 25.71 -2.80 2.67
C ARG A 357 24.71 -1.67 2.36
N TRP A 358 23.61 -2.04 1.70
CA TRP A 358 22.54 -1.13 1.29
C TRP A 358 21.29 -1.33 2.12
N LEU A 359 20.65 -0.23 2.52
CA LEU A 359 19.30 -0.20 3.08
C LEU A 359 18.35 0.43 2.06
N ASN A 360 17.28 -0.27 1.70
CA ASN A 360 16.20 0.25 0.89
C ASN A 360 15.02 0.69 1.77
N ILE A 361 14.69 1.96 1.68
CA ILE A 361 13.55 2.57 2.40
C ILE A 361 12.35 2.64 1.46
N ARG A 362 11.20 2.14 1.92
CA ARG A 362 9.96 2.10 1.12
C ARG A 362 8.75 2.63 1.90
N GLY A 363 7.84 3.29 1.19
CA GLY A 363 6.57 3.80 1.73
C GLY A 363 5.45 2.77 1.86
N ASN A 364 5.75 1.47 1.82
CA ASN A 364 4.74 0.43 1.99
C ASN A 364 4.07 0.50 3.38
N ALA A 365 2.86 -0.03 3.49
CA ALA A 365 2.09 -0.17 4.73
C ALA A 365 1.62 1.15 5.39
N ILE A 366 1.99 2.32 4.85
CA ILE A 366 1.40 3.62 5.28
C ILE A 366 -0.11 3.62 5.02
N GLU A 367 -0.57 2.92 4.00
CA GLU A 367 -2.00 2.75 3.71
C GLU A 367 -2.75 2.04 4.84
N LEU A 368 -2.07 1.25 5.70
CA LEU A 368 -2.71 0.61 6.85
C LEU A 368 -3.21 1.60 7.89
N ALA A 369 -2.67 2.82 7.90
CA ALA A 369 -3.13 3.89 8.77
C ALA A 369 -4.37 4.63 8.23
N ARG A 370 -4.74 4.41 6.96
CA ARG A 370 -5.90 5.05 6.31
C ARG A 370 -7.08 4.09 6.23
N ILE A 371 -8.27 4.63 5.98
CA ILE A 371 -9.43 3.83 5.61
C ILE A 371 -9.27 3.45 4.14
N VAL A 372 -8.71 2.26 3.91
CA VAL A 372 -8.66 1.67 2.57
C VAL A 372 -10.02 1.05 2.27
N HIS A 373 -10.75 1.58 1.29
CA HIS A 373 -11.95 0.93 0.78
C HIS A 373 -11.57 -0.36 0.04
N LEU A 374 -11.45 -1.45 0.80
CA LEU A 374 -11.28 -2.81 0.32
C LEU A 374 -12.61 -3.25 -0.32
N GLY A 375 -12.83 -2.82 -1.56
CA GLY A 375 -14.06 -3.07 -2.31
C GLY A 375 -14.23 -4.52 -2.74
N ALA A 376 -15.21 -4.78 -3.63
CA ALA A 376 -15.60 -6.13 -4.10
C ALA A 376 -14.44 -7.03 -4.59
N GLY A 377 -13.30 -6.46 -4.99
CA GLY A 377 -12.12 -7.23 -5.38
C GLY A 377 -11.45 -7.99 -4.22
N PHE A 378 -11.50 -7.45 -3.00
CA PHE A 378 -10.99 -8.14 -1.81
C PHE A 378 -11.87 -9.33 -1.45
N ASP A 379 -13.19 -9.11 -1.35
CA ASP A 379 -14.16 -10.16 -1.04
C ASP A 379 -14.16 -11.27 -2.09
N ARG A 380 -14.02 -10.91 -3.38
CA ARG A 380 -13.89 -11.88 -4.46
C ARG A 380 -12.65 -12.78 -4.31
N ARG A 381 -11.51 -12.23 -3.89
CA ARG A 381 -10.28 -13.03 -3.69
C ARG A 381 -10.41 -13.98 -2.50
N LEU A 382 -10.99 -13.50 -1.40
CA LEU A 382 -11.29 -14.36 -0.25
C LEU A 382 -12.27 -15.47 -0.64
N SER A 383 -13.37 -15.14 -1.32
CA SER A 383 -14.36 -16.14 -1.76
C SER A 383 -13.76 -17.15 -2.72
N LYS A 384 -12.91 -16.70 -3.65
CA LYS A 384 -12.21 -17.56 -4.60
C LYS A 384 -11.30 -18.55 -3.87
N VAL A 385 -10.43 -18.07 -2.99
CA VAL A 385 -9.50 -18.97 -2.29
C VAL A 385 -10.24 -19.92 -1.35
N GLN A 386 -11.33 -19.49 -0.73
CA GLN A 386 -12.20 -20.37 0.06
C GLN A 386 -12.79 -21.51 -0.76
N SER A 387 -13.11 -21.27 -2.04
CA SER A 387 -13.67 -22.30 -2.93
C SER A 387 -12.62 -23.22 -3.58
N GLU A 388 -11.39 -22.73 -3.78
CA GLU A 388 -10.36 -23.43 -4.55
C GLU A 388 -9.30 -24.12 -3.67
N PHE A 389 -9.10 -23.66 -2.43
CA PHE A 389 -8.08 -24.23 -1.55
C PHE A 389 -8.57 -25.57 -0.96
N PRO A 390 -7.74 -26.62 -0.90
CA PRO A 390 -8.20 -27.95 -0.48
C PRO A 390 -8.68 -28.03 0.98
N ASP A 391 -8.08 -27.24 1.86
CA ASP A 391 -8.44 -27.17 3.28
C ASP A 391 -9.45 -26.06 3.55
N ASP A 392 -10.21 -26.19 4.65
CA ASP A 392 -11.23 -25.22 5.06
C ASP A 392 -10.59 -23.91 5.55
N VAL A 393 -10.47 -22.97 4.61
CA VAL A 393 -9.95 -21.61 4.87
C VAL A 393 -10.87 -20.84 5.81
N GLU A 394 -12.19 -21.02 5.75
CA GLU A 394 -13.11 -20.26 6.59
C GLU A 394 -12.98 -20.68 8.05
N GLU A 395 -12.92 -21.98 8.32
CA GLU A 395 -12.70 -22.51 9.65
C GLU A 395 -11.32 -22.08 10.18
N ARG A 396 -10.28 -22.12 9.34
CA ARG A 396 -8.96 -21.64 9.76
C ARG A 396 -8.97 -20.16 10.12
N MET A 397 -9.71 -19.32 9.38
CA MET A 397 -9.87 -17.90 9.73
C MET A 397 -10.63 -17.71 11.06
N LYS A 398 -11.61 -18.57 11.39
CA LYS A 398 -12.29 -18.53 12.70
C LYS A 398 -11.32 -18.84 13.83
N VAL A 399 -10.47 -19.87 13.66
CA VAL A 399 -9.42 -20.23 14.62
C VAL A 399 -8.43 -19.08 14.86
N LEU A 400 -8.09 -18.33 13.80
CA LEU A 400 -7.24 -17.13 13.87
C LEU A 400 -7.93 -15.89 14.48
N GLY A 401 -9.19 -16.01 14.91
CA GLY A 401 -9.93 -14.99 15.63
C GLY A 401 -10.64 -13.95 14.76
N TYR A 402 -10.73 -14.16 13.44
CA TYR A 402 -11.40 -13.24 12.52
C TYR A 402 -12.95 -13.30 12.57
N SER A 403 -13.51 -14.06 13.51
CA SER A 403 -14.94 -14.03 13.85
C SER A 403 -15.29 -12.93 14.86
N SER A 404 -14.30 -12.36 15.55
CA SER A 404 -14.48 -11.30 16.54
C SER A 404 -14.54 -9.89 15.90
N ASN A 405 -14.82 -8.87 16.72
CA ASN A 405 -14.76 -7.46 16.29
C ASN A 405 -13.32 -6.90 16.24
N LEU A 406 -12.32 -7.67 16.69
CA LEU A 406 -10.91 -7.28 16.79
C LEU A 406 -10.73 -5.91 17.45
N HIS A 407 -11.42 -5.70 18.58
CA HIS A 407 -11.34 -4.47 19.37
C HIS A 407 -11.58 -3.18 18.57
N GLY A 408 -12.49 -3.23 17.59
CA GLY A 408 -12.84 -2.07 16.78
C GLY A 408 -11.88 -1.75 15.63
N TYR A 409 -10.78 -2.48 15.46
CA TYR A 409 -9.83 -2.28 14.34
C TYR A 409 -10.42 -2.67 12.98
N GLY A 410 -11.47 -3.50 12.99
CA GLY A 410 -12.18 -3.94 11.79
C GLY A 410 -11.52 -5.13 11.11
N LYS A 411 -12.31 -6.19 10.90
CA LYS A 411 -11.89 -7.46 10.31
C LYS A 411 -11.13 -7.30 8.98
N ARG A 412 -11.67 -6.51 8.04
CA ARG A 412 -11.08 -6.35 6.71
C ARG A 412 -9.70 -5.71 6.76
N ARG A 413 -9.51 -4.72 7.64
CA ARG A 413 -8.24 -4.02 7.84
C ARG A 413 -7.19 -4.98 8.41
N MET A 414 -7.55 -5.74 9.44
CA MET A 414 -6.65 -6.74 10.02
C MET A 414 -6.30 -7.85 9.04
N MET A 415 -7.26 -8.39 8.29
CA MET A 415 -6.99 -9.36 7.22
C MET A 415 -6.10 -8.78 6.12
N TYR A 416 -6.31 -7.52 5.73
CA TYR A 416 -5.43 -6.87 4.77
C TYR A 416 -4.01 -6.74 5.31
N TRP A 417 -3.82 -6.27 6.53
CA TRP A 417 -2.50 -6.26 7.17
C TRP A 417 -1.87 -7.67 7.22
N GLU A 418 -2.57 -8.62 7.83
CA GLU A 418 -2.01 -9.94 8.19
C GLU A 418 -1.81 -10.85 6.98
N LEU A 419 -2.67 -10.77 5.96
CA LEU A 419 -2.56 -11.61 4.76
C LEU A 419 -1.81 -10.90 3.63
N ARG A 420 -2.16 -9.64 3.33
CA ARG A 420 -1.52 -8.91 2.22
C ARG A 420 -0.10 -8.52 2.57
N HIS A 421 0.14 -7.94 3.74
CA HIS A 421 1.51 -7.57 4.11
C HIS A 421 2.25 -8.78 4.68
N GLY A 422 1.63 -9.53 5.59
CA GLY A 422 2.26 -10.69 6.24
C GLY A 422 2.67 -11.85 5.33
N LYS A 423 2.04 -12.01 4.17
CA LYS A 423 2.40 -13.06 3.21
C LYS A 423 3.05 -12.50 1.96
N TRP A 424 2.33 -11.66 1.20
CA TRP A 424 2.84 -11.17 -0.09
C TRP A 424 4.00 -10.18 0.04
N LEU A 425 3.91 -9.21 0.95
CA LEU A 425 5.00 -8.26 1.12
C LEU A 425 6.21 -8.92 1.80
N GLY A 426 5.97 -9.90 2.68
CA GLY A 426 7.01 -10.78 3.23
C GLY A 426 7.81 -11.48 2.13
N GLU A 427 7.15 -12.16 1.19
CA GLU A 427 7.82 -12.81 0.05
C GLU A 427 8.58 -11.80 -0.82
N ILE A 428 8.00 -10.63 -1.12
CA ILE A 428 8.73 -9.57 -1.84
C ILE A 428 10.03 -9.20 -1.11
N ASN A 429 9.99 -9.03 0.21
CA ASN A 429 11.18 -8.66 0.96
C ASN A 429 12.23 -9.79 0.97
N ASN A 430 11.81 -11.05 0.91
CA ASN A 430 12.71 -12.20 0.75
C ASN A 430 13.38 -12.23 -0.63
N GLU A 431 12.68 -11.86 -1.72
CA GLU A 431 13.33 -11.69 -3.04
C GLU A 431 14.34 -10.53 -3.01
N LEU A 432 13.98 -9.42 -2.36
CA LEU A 432 14.80 -8.21 -2.30
C LEU A 432 16.08 -8.38 -1.47
N ASP A 433 16.13 -9.38 -0.57
CA ASP A 433 17.34 -9.71 0.20
C ASP A 433 18.56 -10.01 -0.68
N ALA A 434 18.34 -10.40 -1.94
CA ALA A 434 19.40 -10.60 -2.94
C ALA A 434 20.10 -9.30 -3.39
N ALA A 435 19.52 -8.14 -3.07
CA ALA A 435 20.01 -6.82 -3.45
C ALA A 435 20.32 -5.93 -2.24
N PHE A 436 19.46 -5.89 -1.21
CA PHE A 436 19.62 -4.97 -0.07
C PHE A 436 18.83 -5.42 1.16
N ASP A 437 19.11 -4.81 2.32
CA ASP A 437 18.18 -4.81 3.45
C ASP A 437 16.99 -3.90 3.15
N THR A 438 15.81 -4.20 3.70
CA THR A 438 14.60 -3.38 3.47
C THR A 438 14.04 -2.89 4.79
N TRP A 439 13.89 -1.57 4.91
CA TRP A 439 13.19 -0.94 6.02
C TRP A 439 11.91 -0.25 5.53
N ILE A 440 10.80 -0.61 6.16
CA ILE A 440 9.49 0.00 5.95
C ILE A 440 9.17 0.83 7.20
N PRO A 441 9.22 2.17 7.14
CA PRO A 441 9.05 3.00 8.34
C PRO A 441 7.66 2.90 8.99
N ALA A 442 6.64 2.46 8.26
CA ALA A 442 5.33 2.13 8.81
C ALA A 442 5.30 0.83 9.65
N SER A 443 6.38 0.05 9.65
CA SER A 443 6.52 -1.22 10.39
C SER A 443 6.71 -0.98 11.90
N ASN A 444 5.83 -0.18 12.50
CA ASN A 444 5.79 0.15 13.92
C ASN A 444 4.32 0.29 14.34
N ARG A 445 3.85 -0.56 15.27
CA ARG A 445 2.43 -0.61 15.65
C ARG A 445 1.98 0.69 16.31
N ARG A 446 2.83 1.31 17.13
CA ARG A 446 2.54 2.60 17.79
C ARG A 446 2.27 3.71 16.76
N ILE A 447 3.06 3.79 15.67
CA ILE A 447 2.81 4.74 14.57
C ILE A 447 1.47 4.45 13.89
N LEU A 448 1.19 3.19 13.56
CA LEU A 448 -0.08 2.81 12.91
C LEU A 448 -1.28 3.14 13.79
N ASP A 449 -1.17 2.92 15.09
CA ASP A 449 -2.21 3.23 16.07
C ASP A 449 -2.46 4.73 16.17
N LEU A 450 -1.40 5.53 16.32
CA LEU A 450 -1.48 6.99 16.36
C LEU A 450 -2.10 7.56 15.09
N MET A 451 -1.60 7.15 13.92
CA MET A 451 -2.08 7.66 12.64
C MET A 451 -3.51 7.25 12.33
N SER A 452 -3.99 6.11 12.84
CA SER A 452 -5.37 5.64 12.61
C SER A 452 -6.38 6.03 13.69
N SER A 453 -5.96 6.85 14.65
CA SER A 453 -6.80 7.37 15.74
C SER A 453 -7.47 8.72 15.44
N PHE A 454 -7.44 9.17 14.18
CA PHE A 454 -8.08 10.40 13.71
C PHE A 454 -9.51 10.13 13.22
N ALA A 455 -10.27 11.19 12.93
CA ALA A 455 -11.64 11.04 12.44
C ALA A 455 -11.66 10.32 11.08
N GLU A 456 -12.71 9.54 10.83
CA GLU A 456 -12.85 8.71 9.62
C GLU A 456 -12.74 9.53 8.33
N GLU A 457 -13.30 10.74 8.30
CA GLU A 457 -13.19 11.65 7.17
C GLU A 457 -11.73 12.08 6.92
N GLU A 458 -10.96 12.37 7.98
CA GLU A 458 -9.55 12.75 7.90
C GLU A 458 -8.70 11.58 7.36
N LEU A 459 -8.99 10.35 7.80
CA LEU A 459 -8.30 9.14 7.34
C LEU A 459 -8.62 8.80 5.88
N THR A 460 -9.87 8.98 5.47
CA THR A 460 -10.36 8.72 4.11
C THR A 460 -9.75 9.70 3.10
N GLU A 461 -9.72 10.99 3.45
CA GLU A 461 -9.14 12.05 2.61
C GLU A 461 -7.60 12.10 2.68
N GLY A 462 -7.00 11.32 3.58
CA GLY A 462 -5.55 11.28 3.79
C GLY A 462 -4.98 12.55 4.39
N LEU A 463 -5.79 13.30 5.15
CA LEU A 463 -5.40 14.57 5.77
C LEU A 463 -4.23 14.40 6.75
N VAL A 464 -4.27 13.36 7.59
CA VAL A 464 -3.20 13.03 8.56
C VAL A 464 -1.83 12.92 7.87
N ILE A 465 -1.80 12.29 6.70
CA ILE A 465 -0.57 12.15 5.91
C ILE A 465 -0.12 13.52 5.37
N ARG A 466 -1.06 14.33 4.86
CA ARG A 466 -0.76 15.66 4.33
C ARG A 466 -0.25 16.60 5.40
N ASP A 467 -0.81 16.56 6.59
CA ASP A 467 -0.38 17.36 7.74
C ASP A 467 1.04 16.96 8.15
N LEU A 468 1.33 15.66 8.28
CA LEU A 468 2.69 15.20 8.57
C LEU A 468 3.70 15.61 7.48
N ILE A 469 3.29 15.58 6.21
CA ILE A 469 4.10 16.13 5.12
C ILE A 469 4.30 17.64 5.32
N ASP A 470 3.25 18.40 5.59
CA ASP A 470 3.31 19.86 5.73
C ASP A 470 4.22 20.32 6.87
N ARG A 471 4.15 19.60 8.01
CA ARG A 471 4.97 19.86 9.19
C ARG A 471 6.46 19.61 8.96
N ASN A 472 6.81 18.67 8.06
CA ASN A 472 8.18 18.17 7.92
C ASN A 472 8.85 18.62 6.61
N ALA A 473 8.09 18.69 5.50
CA ALA A 473 8.54 19.09 4.17
C ALA A 473 7.35 19.59 3.32
N PRO A 474 6.83 20.80 3.60
CA PRO A 474 5.60 21.31 2.96
C PRO A 474 5.71 21.40 1.44
N GLU A 475 6.91 21.56 0.90
CA GLU A 475 7.18 21.53 -0.54
C GLU A 475 6.70 20.24 -1.24
N LEU A 476 6.60 19.11 -0.52
CA LEU A 476 6.17 17.83 -1.08
C LEU A 476 4.64 17.73 -1.27
N ASN A 477 3.87 18.65 -0.69
CA ASN A 477 2.43 18.79 -0.93
C ASN A 477 2.13 19.61 -2.20
N TRP A 478 3.10 20.32 -2.80
CA TRP A 478 2.83 21.16 -3.97
C TRP A 478 2.57 20.38 -5.27
N PRO A 479 3.32 19.30 -5.59
CA PRO A 479 3.04 18.51 -6.78
C PRO A 479 1.72 17.74 -6.64
N PRO A 480 0.97 17.53 -7.73
CA PRO A 480 -0.30 16.82 -7.66
C PRO A 480 -0.10 15.37 -7.23
N VAL A 481 -1.02 14.81 -6.43
CA VAL A 481 -0.94 13.43 -5.94
C VAL A 481 -1.67 12.50 -6.89
N ASN A 482 -0.96 11.59 -7.56
CA ASN A 482 -1.52 10.61 -8.50
C ASN A 482 -2.53 11.20 -9.52
N SER A 483 -2.37 12.48 -9.85
CA SER A 483 -3.33 13.24 -10.64
C SER A 483 -2.60 14.24 -11.55
N SER A 484 -3.29 14.66 -12.60
CA SER A 484 -2.85 15.77 -13.45
C SER A 484 -3.46 17.12 -13.03
N GLN A 485 -4.28 17.10 -11.98
CA GLN A 485 -4.96 18.25 -11.41
C GLN A 485 -3.95 19.10 -10.61
N THR A 486 -3.67 20.31 -11.06
CA THR A 486 -2.67 21.20 -10.41
C THR A 486 -3.31 22.06 -9.33
N LEU A 487 -2.49 22.63 -8.44
CA LEU A 487 -2.95 23.61 -7.44
C LEU A 487 -3.77 24.76 -8.07
N TYR A 488 -3.38 25.23 -9.25
CA TYR A 488 -4.16 26.25 -9.97
C TYR A 488 -5.55 25.75 -10.37
N ARG A 489 -5.65 24.51 -10.87
CA ARG A 489 -6.94 23.92 -11.25
C ARG A 489 -7.80 23.69 -10.01
N ASP A 490 -7.25 23.15 -8.93
CA ASP A 490 -7.97 22.99 -7.66
C ASP A 490 -8.45 24.32 -7.09
N TRP A 491 -7.57 25.32 -7.04
CA TRP A 491 -7.94 26.68 -6.61
C TRP A 491 -9.04 27.28 -7.49
N ARG A 492 -8.93 27.11 -8.81
CA ARG A 492 -9.91 27.62 -9.77
C ARG A 492 -11.25 26.91 -9.58
N ASP A 493 -11.25 25.59 -9.45
CA ASP A 493 -12.46 24.78 -9.30
C ASP A 493 -13.12 25.04 -7.92
N LEU A 494 -12.35 25.37 -6.88
CA LEU A 494 -12.87 25.85 -5.59
C LEU A 494 -13.48 27.27 -5.66
N ARG A 495 -12.86 28.19 -6.41
CA ARG A 495 -13.30 29.59 -6.52
C ARG A 495 -14.43 29.80 -7.52
N PHE A 496 -14.43 29.00 -8.57
CA PHE A 496 -15.37 29.01 -9.68
C PHE A 496 -15.87 27.57 -9.91
N PRO A 497 -16.52 26.96 -8.92
CA PRO A 497 -17.07 25.62 -9.12
C PRO A 497 -18.09 25.71 -10.24
N ALA A 498 -18.04 24.75 -11.17
CA ALA A 498 -18.96 24.71 -12.30
C ALA A 498 -20.44 24.76 -11.83
N SER A 499 -20.71 24.23 -10.62
CA SER A 499 -22.02 24.28 -9.96
C SER A 499 -22.58 25.69 -9.72
N ARG A 500 -21.78 26.76 -9.72
CA ARG A 500 -22.29 28.15 -9.62
C ARG A 500 -22.95 28.66 -10.90
N MET A 501 -22.74 27.96 -12.02
CA MET A 501 -23.38 28.26 -13.30
C MET A 501 -24.39 27.19 -13.71
N LEU A 502 -24.70 26.24 -12.81
CA LEU A 502 -25.74 25.23 -12.98
C LEU A 502 -26.94 25.62 -12.12
N ASP A 503 -28.14 25.49 -12.70
CA ASP A 503 -29.41 25.79 -12.04
C ASP A 503 -29.97 24.54 -11.36
N THR A 504 -30.28 23.53 -12.18
CA THR A 504 -30.96 22.31 -11.74
C THR A 504 -30.44 21.11 -12.50
N ILE A 505 -30.31 19.96 -11.81
CA ILE A 505 -30.13 18.66 -12.44
C ILE A 505 -31.40 17.85 -12.23
N THR A 506 -32.02 17.44 -13.32
CA THR A 506 -33.22 16.58 -13.28
C THR A 506 -32.88 15.22 -13.86
N THR A 507 -33.22 14.16 -13.13
CA THR A 507 -33.14 12.78 -13.63
C THR A 507 -34.53 12.22 -13.88
N PHE A 508 -34.64 11.40 -14.91
CA PHE A 508 -35.89 10.80 -15.38
C PHE A 508 -35.69 9.29 -15.40
N ASP A 509 -36.67 8.54 -14.89
CA ASP A 509 -36.72 7.09 -15.11
C ASP A 509 -37.50 6.74 -16.39
N GLY A 510 -37.48 5.46 -16.79
CA GLY A 510 -38.21 4.97 -17.97
C GLY A 510 -39.74 5.08 -17.88
N ASN A 511 -40.30 5.47 -16.73
CA ASN A 511 -41.73 5.70 -16.52
C ASN A 511 -42.08 7.20 -16.50
N GLY A 512 -41.08 8.09 -16.66
CA GLY A 512 -41.26 9.54 -16.64
C GLY A 512 -41.26 10.16 -15.25
N ASN A 513 -40.92 9.41 -14.20
CA ASN A 513 -40.76 10.00 -12.86
C ASN A 513 -39.52 10.89 -12.82
N GLN A 514 -39.68 12.09 -12.26
CA GLN A 514 -38.61 13.09 -12.20
C GLN A 514 -38.07 13.21 -10.77
N GLN A 515 -36.76 13.37 -10.67
CA GLN A 515 -36.09 13.71 -9.43
C GLN A 515 -35.06 14.81 -9.68
N GLU A 516 -35.23 15.92 -8.97
CA GLU A 516 -34.25 16.99 -8.92
C GLU A 516 -33.11 16.63 -7.96
N ILE A 517 -31.89 16.94 -8.37
CA ILE A 517 -30.66 16.68 -7.63
C ILE A 517 -29.85 17.97 -7.60
N GLN A 518 -29.25 18.26 -6.44
CA GLN A 518 -28.33 19.38 -6.29
C GLN A 518 -27.08 19.19 -7.16
N PRO A 519 -26.59 20.23 -7.85
CA PRO A 519 -25.40 20.15 -8.70
C PRO A 519 -24.10 20.02 -7.86
N LEU A 520 -23.75 18.78 -7.49
CA LEU A 520 -22.55 18.45 -6.71
C LEU A 520 -21.43 17.88 -7.61
N GLY A 521 -20.96 18.65 -8.58
CA GLY A 521 -19.76 18.37 -9.39
C GLY A 521 -19.85 17.20 -10.39
N GLU A 522 -20.27 16.01 -9.95
CA GLU A 522 -20.51 14.82 -10.78
C GLU A 522 -21.96 14.34 -10.58
N CYS A 523 -22.62 14.01 -11.69
CA CYS A 523 -23.98 13.48 -11.69
C CYS A 523 -24.06 12.18 -12.48
N ARG A 524 -25.03 11.32 -12.15
CA ARG A 524 -25.28 10.03 -12.82
C ARG A 524 -26.70 9.58 -12.56
N LEU A 525 -27.20 8.67 -13.40
CA LEU A 525 -28.43 7.93 -13.11
C LEU A 525 -28.19 6.95 -11.95
N SER A 526 -29.14 6.84 -11.03
CA SER A 526 -29.10 5.81 -10.00
C SER A 526 -29.32 4.40 -10.59
N GLN A 527 -28.91 3.36 -9.87
CA GLN A 527 -29.04 1.97 -10.33
C GLN A 527 -30.48 1.58 -10.67
N SER A 528 -31.46 2.12 -9.94
CA SER A 528 -32.89 1.90 -10.18
C SER A 528 -33.44 2.66 -11.38
N GLN A 529 -32.77 3.74 -11.81
CA GLN A 529 -33.23 4.57 -12.92
C GLN A 529 -32.73 4.05 -14.27
N VAL A 530 -31.58 3.38 -14.33
CA VAL A 530 -30.98 2.97 -15.60
C VAL A 530 -31.90 1.99 -16.37
N GLY A 531 -32.34 2.43 -17.54
CA GLY A 531 -33.17 1.64 -18.46
C GLY A 531 -33.62 2.48 -19.67
N PRO A 532 -34.36 1.90 -20.63
CA PRO A 532 -34.86 2.64 -21.77
C PRO A 532 -35.77 3.78 -21.31
N GLY A 533 -35.59 4.97 -21.89
CA GLY A 533 -36.40 6.15 -21.54
C GLY A 533 -35.92 6.90 -20.31
N ALA A 534 -34.94 6.35 -19.58
CA ALA A 534 -34.28 7.07 -18.51
C ALA A 534 -33.32 8.13 -19.06
N GLY A 535 -33.14 9.22 -18.34
CA GLY A 535 -32.28 10.30 -18.78
C GLY A 535 -31.92 11.27 -17.68
N MET A 536 -31.06 12.21 -18.02
CA MET A 536 -30.59 13.27 -17.12
C MET A 536 -30.48 14.56 -17.89
N GLN A 537 -30.99 15.65 -17.34
CA GLN A 537 -30.88 17.00 -17.88
C GLN A 537 -30.17 17.88 -16.85
N ILE A 538 -29.15 18.59 -17.31
CA ILE A 538 -28.38 19.54 -16.51
C ILE A 538 -28.63 20.92 -17.12
N LYS A 539 -29.37 21.75 -16.39
CA LYS A 539 -29.71 23.11 -16.77
C LYS A 539 -28.67 24.08 -16.26
N PHE A 540 -28.22 24.97 -17.15
CA PHE A 540 -27.35 26.09 -16.77
C PHE A 540 -28.19 27.21 -16.16
N ALA A 541 -27.64 27.91 -15.17
CA ALA A 541 -28.24 29.13 -14.66
C ALA A 541 -28.28 30.20 -15.76
N PRO A 542 -29.32 31.04 -15.83
CA PRO A 542 -29.39 32.13 -16.79
C PRO A 542 -28.13 32.98 -16.76
N VAL A 543 -27.57 33.28 -17.94
CA VAL A 543 -26.41 34.16 -18.03
C VAL A 543 -26.81 35.58 -17.62
N LYS A 544 -25.91 36.31 -16.95
CA LYS A 544 -26.25 37.65 -16.40
C LYS A 544 -26.26 38.76 -17.45
N GLU A 545 -25.55 38.53 -18.55
CA GLU A 545 -25.33 39.49 -19.63
C GLU A 545 -24.98 38.71 -20.89
N THR A 546 -25.03 39.38 -22.04
CA THR A 546 -24.72 38.71 -23.30
C THR A 546 -23.23 38.46 -23.46
N GLY A 547 -22.87 37.31 -24.03
CA GLY A 547 -21.49 37.07 -24.44
C GLY A 547 -21.27 35.72 -25.11
N THR A 548 -20.10 35.13 -24.81
CA THR A 548 -19.75 33.76 -25.18
C THR A 548 -19.69 32.89 -23.93
N LEU A 549 -20.49 31.82 -23.88
CA LEU A 549 -20.43 30.81 -22.81
C LEU A 549 -19.49 29.67 -23.23
N LEU A 550 -18.42 29.46 -22.47
CA LEU A 550 -17.52 28.32 -22.61
C LEU A 550 -17.80 27.30 -21.51
N PHE A 551 -17.78 26.01 -21.84
CA PHE A 551 -17.85 24.93 -20.87
C PHE A 551 -17.27 23.63 -21.44
N ARG A 552 -17.01 22.66 -20.59
CA ARG A 552 -16.60 21.30 -20.97
C ARG A 552 -17.57 20.28 -20.42
N VAL A 553 -17.82 19.23 -21.19
CA VAL A 553 -18.59 18.06 -20.74
C VAL A 553 -17.66 16.85 -20.74
N LEU A 554 -17.55 16.18 -19.60
CA LEU A 554 -16.82 14.92 -19.46
C LEU A 554 -17.79 13.80 -19.08
N VAL A 555 -17.94 12.84 -20.00
CA VAL A 555 -18.46 11.51 -19.71
C VAL A 555 -17.24 10.58 -19.65
N PRO A 556 -16.78 10.12 -18.48
CA PRO A 556 -15.52 9.39 -18.35
C PRO A 556 -15.60 7.95 -18.89
N TYR A 557 -16.79 7.48 -19.24
CA TYR A 557 -17.00 6.16 -19.81
C TYR A 557 -16.66 6.15 -21.31
N GLY A 558 -15.87 5.17 -21.73
CA GLY A 558 -15.56 4.93 -23.14
C GLY A 558 -15.30 3.45 -23.36
N SER A 559 -16.13 2.79 -24.15
CA SER A 559 -16.04 1.35 -24.42
C SER A 559 -16.70 1.00 -25.74
N ALA A 560 -16.01 0.21 -26.57
CA ALA A 560 -16.60 -0.32 -27.81
C ALA A 560 -17.85 -1.17 -27.55
N SER A 561 -17.89 -1.93 -26.45
CA SER A 561 -19.05 -2.74 -26.06
C SER A 561 -20.23 -1.92 -25.55
N GLY A 562 -20.00 -0.65 -25.20
CA GLY A 562 -21.01 0.25 -24.65
C GLY A 562 -21.73 1.10 -25.69
N LYS A 563 -21.33 1.03 -26.96
CA LYS A 563 -21.94 1.84 -28.03
C LYS A 563 -23.42 1.51 -28.24
N GLY A 564 -24.21 2.56 -28.44
CA GLY A 564 -25.65 2.54 -28.69
C GLY A 564 -26.48 2.27 -27.43
N TYR A 565 -25.89 2.35 -26.23
CA TYR A 565 -26.64 2.17 -24.98
C TYR A 565 -27.20 3.48 -24.43
N PHE A 566 -26.50 4.59 -24.62
CA PHE A 566 -26.97 5.92 -24.23
C PHE A 566 -26.27 6.96 -25.10
N ASN A 567 -26.93 8.10 -25.27
CA ASN A 567 -26.37 9.28 -25.92
C ASN A 567 -26.31 10.42 -24.92
N TRP A 568 -25.48 11.41 -25.21
CA TRP A 568 -25.58 12.70 -24.55
C TRP A 568 -25.35 13.84 -25.55
N GLY A 569 -25.77 15.04 -25.19
CA GLY A 569 -25.76 16.17 -26.11
C GLY A 569 -26.01 17.52 -25.44
N VAL A 570 -26.02 18.57 -26.25
CA VAL A 570 -26.28 19.95 -25.84
C VAL A 570 -27.52 20.46 -26.56
N LYS A 571 -28.48 21.02 -25.80
CA LYS A 571 -29.63 21.77 -26.32
C LYS A 571 -29.48 23.25 -26.00
N ILE A 572 -29.93 24.09 -26.93
CA ILE A 572 -30.08 25.53 -26.73
C ILE A 572 -31.50 25.91 -27.12
N ASN A 573 -32.23 26.56 -26.22
CA ASN A 573 -33.65 26.96 -26.40
C ASN A 573 -34.54 25.78 -26.84
N GLY A 574 -34.32 24.60 -26.25
CA GLY A 574 -35.03 23.36 -26.58
C GLY A 574 -34.58 22.66 -27.86
N GLU A 575 -33.75 23.28 -28.71
CA GLU A 575 -33.25 22.69 -29.95
C GLU A 575 -31.97 21.88 -29.71
N GLN A 576 -31.91 20.64 -30.22
CA GLN A 576 -30.71 19.80 -30.14
C GLN A 576 -29.62 20.33 -31.06
N ARG A 577 -28.51 20.81 -30.49
CA ARG A 577 -27.38 21.39 -31.25
C ARG A 577 -26.17 20.47 -31.36
N PHE A 578 -26.08 19.47 -30.48
CA PHE A 578 -25.01 18.47 -30.50
C PHE A 578 -25.49 17.16 -29.89
N THR A 579 -25.13 16.02 -30.46
CA THR A 579 -25.41 14.68 -29.89
C THR A 579 -24.28 13.73 -30.21
N ILE A 580 -23.93 12.87 -29.25
CA ILE A 580 -22.98 11.79 -29.46
C ILE A 580 -23.34 10.54 -28.65
N ASP A 581 -22.85 9.39 -29.10
CA ASP A 581 -22.82 8.16 -28.34
C ASP A 581 -22.00 8.32 -27.05
N GLY A 582 -22.60 8.00 -25.91
CA GLY A 582 -21.98 8.19 -24.61
C GLY A 582 -20.86 7.21 -24.28
N ALA A 583 -20.64 6.19 -25.11
CA ALA A 583 -19.52 5.26 -25.00
C ALA A 583 -18.41 5.52 -26.03
N GLU A 584 -18.51 6.58 -26.84
CA GLU A 584 -17.58 6.87 -27.94
C GLU A 584 -16.13 7.03 -27.45
N LYS A 585 -15.87 8.04 -26.60
CA LYS A 585 -14.58 8.22 -25.92
C LYS A 585 -14.77 8.91 -24.56
N GLY A 586 -14.05 8.42 -23.55
CA GLY A 586 -14.00 9.00 -22.20
C GLY A 586 -13.07 10.22 -22.09
N VAL A 587 -13.25 11.23 -22.92
CA VAL A 587 -12.46 12.47 -22.92
C VAL A 587 -13.37 13.69 -22.80
N PRO A 588 -12.90 14.79 -22.17
CA PRO A 588 -13.68 16.02 -22.13
C PRO A 588 -13.89 16.60 -23.53
N VAL A 589 -15.10 17.11 -23.78
CA VAL A 589 -15.46 17.84 -25.01
C VAL A 589 -15.69 19.29 -24.65
N SER A 590 -15.02 20.20 -25.35
CA SER A 590 -15.16 21.64 -25.14
C SER A 590 -16.25 22.22 -26.03
N PHE A 591 -17.05 23.12 -25.45
CA PHE A 591 -18.11 23.85 -26.13
C PHE A 591 -17.94 25.35 -25.96
N SER A 592 -18.36 26.09 -27.00
CA SER A 592 -18.49 27.54 -27.01
C SER A 592 -19.85 27.89 -27.59
N ILE A 593 -20.67 28.64 -26.85
CA ILE A 593 -21.91 29.22 -27.35
C ILE A 593 -21.67 30.71 -27.50
N ASP A 594 -21.51 31.17 -28.74
CA ASP A 594 -21.39 32.60 -29.05
C ASP A 594 -22.78 33.24 -29.11
N ASN A 595 -22.89 34.52 -28.77
CA ASN A 595 -24.13 35.32 -28.75
C ASN A 595 -25.22 34.79 -27.82
N ILE A 596 -24.85 34.20 -26.68
CA ILE A 596 -25.81 33.79 -25.65
C ILE A 596 -26.29 35.01 -24.86
N SER A 597 -27.60 35.10 -24.61
CA SER A 597 -28.27 36.16 -23.87
C SER A 597 -28.95 35.63 -22.61
N PRO A 598 -29.35 36.50 -21.66
CA PRO A 598 -30.06 36.07 -20.43
C PRO A 598 -31.36 35.29 -20.66
N GLU A 599 -31.96 35.42 -21.84
CA GLU A 599 -33.21 34.74 -22.22
C GLU A 599 -32.96 33.33 -22.78
N ASP A 600 -31.71 32.99 -23.11
CA ASP A 600 -31.37 31.70 -23.71
C ASP A 600 -31.22 30.60 -22.65
N GLU A 601 -31.84 29.45 -22.91
CA GLU A 601 -31.72 28.25 -22.09
C GLU A 601 -30.68 27.29 -22.66
N VAL A 602 -29.73 26.85 -21.83
CA VAL A 602 -28.73 25.84 -22.19
C VAL A 602 -28.90 24.61 -21.32
N LEU A 603 -28.97 23.45 -21.98
CA LEU A 603 -29.14 22.15 -21.33
C LEU A 603 -28.09 21.18 -21.86
N VAL A 604 -27.53 20.37 -20.96
CA VAL A 604 -26.82 19.14 -21.31
C VAL A 604 -27.72 17.96 -20.98
N GLU A 605 -28.02 17.13 -21.96
CA GLU A 605 -28.93 15.99 -21.81
C GLU A 605 -28.19 14.68 -22.03
N LEU A 606 -28.52 13.67 -21.22
CA LEU A 606 -28.12 12.28 -21.40
C LEU A 606 -29.37 11.43 -21.47
N SER A 607 -29.46 10.55 -22.47
CA SER A 607 -30.63 9.71 -22.74
C SER A 607 -30.21 8.25 -22.90
N PHE A 608 -30.79 7.37 -22.09
CA PHE A 608 -30.51 5.93 -22.10
C PHE A 608 -31.45 5.19 -23.05
N LEU A 609 -30.88 4.39 -23.95
CA LEU A 609 -31.55 3.86 -25.14
C LEU A 609 -31.91 2.38 -25.01
N LYS A 610 -31.08 1.59 -24.31
CA LYS A 610 -31.19 0.13 -24.30
C LYS A 610 -31.73 -0.42 -22.99
N LYS A 611 -32.37 -1.60 -23.08
CA LYS A 611 -32.83 -2.33 -21.91
C LYS A 611 -31.63 -3.00 -21.25
N VAL A 612 -31.37 -2.62 -20.01
CA VAL A 612 -30.36 -3.23 -19.14
C VAL A 612 -30.99 -3.51 -17.79
N GLN A 613 -30.65 -4.64 -17.17
CA GLN A 613 -31.12 -4.94 -15.82
C GLN A 613 -30.16 -4.33 -14.80
N GLY A 614 -30.58 -3.23 -14.17
CA GLY A 614 -30.15 -2.74 -12.86
C GLY A 614 -28.70 -2.98 -12.44
N ALA A 615 -27.73 -2.79 -13.35
CA ALA A 615 -26.32 -3.03 -13.04
C ALA A 615 -25.66 -1.72 -12.60
N GLU A 616 -25.02 -1.74 -11.43
CA GLU A 616 -24.23 -0.62 -10.91
C GLU A 616 -23.18 -0.13 -11.92
N SER A 617 -22.69 -1.03 -12.78
CA SER A 617 -21.77 -0.71 -13.88
C SER A 617 -22.35 0.31 -14.88
N TRP A 618 -23.64 0.22 -15.22
CA TRP A 618 -24.28 1.15 -16.15
C TRP A 618 -24.61 2.49 -15.48
N SER A 619 -25.00 2.49 -14.20
CA SER A 619 -25.10 3.73 -13.42
C SER A 619 -23.76 4.48 -13.42
N ARG A 620 -22.64 3.78 -13.17
CA ARG A 620 -21.28 4.35 -13.26
C ARG A 620 -20.89 4.80 -14.67
N ALA A 621 -21.46 4.18 -15.72
CA ALA A 621 -21.22 4.57 -17.12
C ALA A 621 -21.88 5.91 -17.48
N THR A 622 -23.04 6.21 -16.89
CA THR A 622 -23.77 7.48 -17.10
C THR A 622 -23.21 8.67 -16.31
N ARG A 623 -22.03 8.54 -15.70
CA ARG A 623 -21.39 9.67 -15.02
C ARG A 623 -21.13 10.80 -16.01
N LEU A 624 -21.51 12.01 -15.61
CA LEU A 624 -21.33 13.21 -16.41
C LEU A 624 -20.88 14.35 -15.50
N ARG A 625 -19.88 15.09 -15.96
CA ARG A 625 -19.37 16.30 -15.29
C ARG A 625 -19.41 17.47 -16.25
N ILE A 626 -19.87 18.61 -15.75
CA ILE A 626 -19.67 19.90 -16.41
C ILE A 626 -18.47 20.56 -15.76
N GLU A 627 -17.48 20.93 -16.55
CA GLU A 627 -16.21 21.51 -16.12
C GLU A 627 -15.99 22.85 -16.83
N ASP A 628 -15.09 23.69 -16.30
CA ASP A 628 -14.59 24.90 -16.99
C ASP A 628 -15.66 25.90 -17.47
N CYS A 629 -16.82 25.97 -16.80
CA CYS A 629 -17.92 26.84 -17.21
C CYS A 629 -17.57 28.33 -16.97
N LYS A 630 -17.67 29.16 -18.02
CA LYS A 630 -17.35 30.59 -17.95
C LYS A 630 -18.07 31.40 -19.04
N LEU A 631 -18.65 32.53 -18.64
CA LEU A 631 -19.18 33.55 -19.55
C LEU A 631 -18.13 34.63 -19.84
N TYR A 632 -18.01 35.01 -21.10
CA TYR A 632 -17.20 36.14 -21.57
C TYR A 632 -18.11 37.23 -22.16
N PRO A 633 -18.38 38.32 -21.42
CA PRO A 633 -19.30 39.36 -21.88
C PRO A 633 -18.84 40.01 -23.18
N ARG A 634 -19.77 40.14 -24.14
CA ARG A 634 -19.54 40.81 -25.43
C ARG A 634 -20.86 41.39 -25.97
N PRO A 635 -20.82 42.53 -26.71
CA PRO A 635 -22.01 43.07 -27.36
C PRO A 635 -22.64 42.06 -28.34
N ILE A 636 -23.97 41.98 -28.37
CA ILE A 636 -24.75 41.23 -29.37
C ILE A 636 -24.45 41.79 -30.76
N GLY A 637 -24.09 40.94 -31.71
CA GLY A 637 -24.48 41.14 -33.11
C GLY A 637 -25.81 40.43 -33.36
N ASP A 638 -26.57 40.80 -34.39
CA ASP A 638 -27.95 40.34 -34.70
C ASP A 638 -28.15 38.81 -34.93
N ALA A 639 -27.22 37.96 -34.50
CA ALA A 639 -27.21 36.52 -34.73
C ALA A 639 -27.68 35.74 -33.48
N SER A 640 -28.46 34.68 -33.73
CA SER A 640 -28.87 33.69 -32.71
C SER A 640 -27.66 32.96 -32.08
N PRO A 641 -27.85 32.32 -30.90
CA PRO A 641 -26.79 31.57 -30.24
C PRO A 641 -26.19 30.48 -31.14
N ALA A 642 -24.86 30.46 -31.27
CA ALA A 642 -24.15 29.53 -32.13
C ALA A 642 -23.23 28.61 -31.32
N LEU A 643 -23.52 27.30 -31.33
CA LEU A 643 -22.70 26.27 -30.67
C LEU A 643 -21.50 25.89 -31.54
N ARG A 644 -20.31 25.89 -30.95
CA ARG A 644 -19.08 25.33 -31.51
C ARG A 644 -18.52 24.29 -30.55
N THR A 645 -17.85 23.27 -31.10
CA THR A 645 -17.22 22.21 -30.32
C THR A 645 -15.87 21.82 -30.91
N ASP A 646 -14.97 21.32 -30.06
CA ASP A 646 -13.71 20.68 -30.48
C ASP A 646 -13.90 19.21 -30.89
N TRP A 647 -15.13 18.69 -30.82
CA TRP A 647 -15.43 17.36 -31.30
C TRP A 647 -15.40 17.31 -32.84
N PRO A 648 -14.66 16.36 -33.46
CA PRO A 648 -14.60 16.24 -34.91
C PRO A 648 -16.00 15.94 -35.47
N SER A 649 -16.52 16.86 -36.27
CA SER A 649 -17.86 16.80 -36.84
C SER A 649 -18.04 15.50 -37.63
N THR A 650 -18.97 14.65 -37.20
CA THR A 650 -19.60 13.64 -38.04
C THR A 650 -20.97 14.22 -38.41
N GLU A 651 -21.12 14.59 -39.68
CA GLU A 651 -22.34 15.00 -40.40
C GLU A 651 -23.53 15.45 -39.53
N ILE A 652 -23.76 16.77 -39.49
CA ILE A 652 -25.09 17.31 -39.21
C ILE A 652 -25.96 16.96 -40.43
N GLN A 653 -26.85 15.98 -40.31
CA GLN A 653 -27.96 15.85 -41.25
C GLN A 653 -28.98 16.98 -40.97
N PRO A 654 -29.59 17.54 -42.03
CA PRO A 654 -30.23 18.85 -42.04
C PRO A 654 -31.43 19.01 -41.10
#